data_AF-A0A1E3PPN2-F1
#
_entry.id   AF-A0A1E3PPN2-F1
#
_cell.length_a   1.000
_cell.length_b   1.000
_cell.length_c   1.000
_cell.angle_alpha   90.00
_cell.angle_beta   90.00
_cell.angle_gamma   90.00
#
_symmetry.space_group_name_H-M   'P 1'
#
loop_
_entity.id
_entity.type
_entity.pdbx_description
1 polymer ?
#
loop_
_entity_poly.entity_id
_entity_poly.type
_entity_poly.pdbx_seq_one_letter_code
_entity_poly.pdbx_strand_id
1 'polypeptide(L)'
;MSWFLKYGLMTLYYTGKLVNCFSKINHNPSQVAIDLLKSNENLDDISLLKARLKREKYAIDAQLKTQVQSQNEAAFSGLDALNTSKRIVHEIKDEMMKVAQLQAGSKKSVDDFDTIKHLSEIHEGFCETQEFIDNIKTFHQKLSYVEDLIDQDCPDGSIRLESKVPNFLKIHYTLNKLWEFRDNSSYYASKSSDDTRRTITKYFSGLQGVVGKFDRLIFENIAQNLLEIIRVENYDLVVRTAKIIECERDFEKKIKFSHQFEDESSGSTGNLLTLSSASSKTLKSSLSSKQAYKQSRGYYPKFIRKVEKSIMEIFDICLSTYANDPSGLLANLDWVFNDLGLAYERMVQCVPSSWRLFDKYVEYYHLGIYGLLKEALNQEPDAATLLELLRYVKYYYEQMELLGVKKESLQPLLLDGKEQVHYKEYTTLIINKLREWMTQISTGESINFCNRTIPPEINADNVLLMPAEVDIFQMISQQLEVAADAGQGGIIVEVINECCVLLKERQARWQKIMKREVTRLLKSGERKKKNRDIESDPTNDGYYNNEDLEDVPAGLPDYLIALANSQIINASHTVAISKRMGLIVSKTRRQEISNMMDSAIEGYINLANEIVAAYLEIVFYDLIPAYKEIFTSKWYKGNSATKIIDTLRDFMNDHMDHMTDDVSMIFLNALVEEVTLKYMCALKNSGVVLKTKKSFDQIRKDIMKFYDFFEKFYSDDLPIKNVFRIFECLLDIITSPADQLIQKYRNLIENFGDAPLSFFESILKAREDMDSKTTKSIMEEIRSILLKETPNIQACTFMSRYGKF
;
A
#
# COMPACT_ATOMS: atom_id res chain seq x y z
N MET A 1 -11.46 -48.29 27.76
CA MET A 1 -12.25 -47.13 27.26
C MET A 1 -11.73 -46.52 25.95
N SER A 2 -10.44 -46.59 25.62
CA SER A 2 -9.89 -46.08 24.33
C SER A 2 -10.54 -46.68 23.07
N TRP A 3 -11.01 -47.94 23.12
CA TRP A 3 -11.71 -48.57 21.99
C TRP A 3 -13.14 -48.02 21.77
N PHE A 4 -13.86 -47.74 22.86
CA PHE A 4 -15.19 -47.11 22.80
C PHE A 4 -15.11 -45.62 22.44
N LEU A 5 -14.06 -44.91 22.89
CA LEU A 5 -13.79 -43.53 22.46
C LEU A 5 -13.32 -43.46 21.00
N LYS A 6 -12.54 -44.42 20.50
CA LYS A 6 -12.18 -44.49 19.07
C LYS A 6 -13.38 -44.78 18.18
N TYR A 7 -14.29 -45.67 18.60
CA TYR A 7 -15.53 -45.93 17.86
C TYR A 7 -16.54 -44.78 17.98
N GLY A 8 -16.64 -44.13 19.14
CA GLY A 8 -17.47 -42.94 19.35
C GLY A 8 -16.97 -41.69 18.60
N LEU A 9 -15.66 -41.45 18.56
CA LEU A 9 -15.05 -40.38 17.78
C LEU A 9 -15.01 -40.70 16.27
N MET A 10 -14.87 -41.97 15.87
CA MET A 10 -15.09 -42.35 14.47
C MET A 10 -16.54 -42.13 14.07
N THR A 11 -17.52 -42.56 14.85
CA THR A 11 -18.93 -42.33 14.52
C THR A 11 -19.27 -40.84 14.48
N LEU A 12 -18.70 -40.00 15.36
CA LEU A 12 -18.82 -38.53 15.28
C LEU A 12 -18.07 -37.88 14.11
N TYR A 13 -16.90 -38.42 13.72
CA TYR A 13 -16.12 -37.93 12.57
C TYR A 13 -16.77 -38.34 11.24
N TYR A 14 -17.40 -39.51 11.18
CA TYR A 14 -18.14 -39.99 10.02
C TYR A 14 -19.54 -39.39 9.91
N THR A 15 -20.26 -39.13 11.02
CA THR A 15 -21.50 -38.32 10.98
C THR A 15 -21.20 -36.86 10.69
N GLY A 16 -20.10 -36.31 11.19
CA GLY A 16 -19.62 -34.96 10.84
C GLY A 16 -19.23 -34.81 9.37
N LYS A 17 -18.61 -35.83 8.75
CA LYS A 17 -18.36 -35.87 7.29
C LYS A 17 -19.61 -36.12 6.47
N LEU A 18 -20.57 -36.92 6.94
CA LEU A 18 -21.87 -37.08 6.28
C LEU A 18 -22.67 -35.77 6.32
N VAL A 19 -22.68 -35.05 7.44
CA VAL A 19 -23.30 -33.73 7.57
C VAL A 19 -22.56 -32.67 6.73
N ASN A 20 -21.23 -32.72 6.60
CA ASN A 20 -20.48 -31.82 5.72
C ASN A 20 -20.58 -32.15 4.21
N CYS A 21 -20.80 -33.43 3.86
CA CYS A 21 -21.14 -33.81 2.49
C CYS A 21 -22.57 -33.40 2.13
N PHE A 22 -23.52 -33.45 3.08
CA PHE A 22 -24.87 -32.93 2.89
C PHE A 22 -24.94 -31.38 2.93
N SER A 23 -24.06 -30.69 3.66
CA SER A 23 -24.02 -29.22 3.70
C SER A 23 -23.43 -28.58 2.44
N LYS A 24 -22.59 -29.31 1.68
CA LYS A 24 -22.03 -28.85 0.40
C LYS A 24 -22.89 -29.17 -0.82
N ILE A 25 -23.99 -29.90 -0.67
CA ILE A 25 -25.00 -30.13 -1.71
C ILE A 25 -26.26 -29.31 -1.35
N ASN A 26 -26.06 -28.03 -1.06
CA ASN A 26 -27.16 -27.09 -0.84
C ASN A 26 -27.18 -26.00 -1.92
N HIS A 27 -26.82 -26.35 -3.15
CA HIS A 27 -27.41 -25.67 -4.30
C HIS A 27 -28.75 -26.32 -4.55
N ASN A 28 -29.79 -25.75 -3.94
CA ASN A 28 -31.17 -26.10 -4.20
C ASN A 28 -31.38 -25.96 -5.73
N PRO A 29 -31.55 -27.04 -6.51
CA PRO A 29 -31.72 -26.94 -7.96
C PRO A 29 -32.95 -26.09 -8.32
N SER A 30 -33.89 -26.01 -7.37
CA SER A 30 -35.04 -25.12 -7.34
C SER A 30 -34.64 -23.64 -7.40
N GLN A 31 -33.61 -23.19 -6.67
CA GLN A 31 -33.20 -21.78 -6.65
C GLN A 31 -32.47 -21.36 -7.93
N VAL A 32 -31.63 -22.23 -8.50
CA VAL A 32 -30.98 -21.99 -9.80
C VAL A 32 -32.01 -21.97 -10.93
N ALA A 33 -33.02 -22.85 -10.88
CA ALA A 33 -34.16 -22.83 -11.81
C ALA A 33 -35.04 -21.58 -11.65
N ILE A 34 -35.26 -21.11 -10.41
CA ILE A 34 -36.08 -19.92 -10.12
C ILE A 34 -35.37 -18.61 -10.51
N ASP A 35 -34.04 -18.51 -10.37
CA ASP A 35 -33.30 -17.30 -10.75
C ASP A 35 -33.07 -17.18 -12.26
N LEU A 36 -33.03 -18.30 -13.01
CA LEU A 36 -32.86 -18.29 -14.47
C LEU A 36 -34.19 -18.12 -15.26
N LEU A 37 -35.35 -18.36 -14.63
CA LEU A 37 -36.68 -18.24 -15.26
C LEU A 37 -37.30 -16.83 -15.15
N LYS A 38 -36.59 -15.83 -14.62
CA LYS A 38 -37.11 -14.46 -14.41
C LYS A 38 -37.10 -13.57 -15.66
N SER A 39 -36.51 -13.99 -16.77
CA SER A 39 -36.50 -13.24 -18.04
C SER A 39 -37.08 -14.10 -19.18
N ASN A 40 -38.14 -13.58 -19.81
CA ASN A 40 -39.02 -14.29 -20.75
C ASN A 40 -38.37 -14.68 -22.10
N GLU A 41 -37.06 -14.43 -22.32
CA GLU A 41 -36.35 -14.71 -23.58
C GLU A 41 -35.50 -15.99 -23.56
N ASN A 42 -35.37 -16.70 -22.43
CA ASN A 42 -34.44 -17.85 -22.29
C ASN A 42 -35.07 -19.25 -22.51
N LEU A 43 -36.22 -19.35 -23.19
CA LEU A 43 -36.93 -20.63 -23.37
C LEU A 43 -36.18 -21.63 -24.28
N ASP A 44 -35.36 -21.15 -25.23
CA ASP A 44 -34.57 -22.01 -26.12
C ASP A 44 -33.37 -22.67 -25.40
N ASP A 45 -32.83 -22.03 -24.35
CA ASP A 45 -31.69 -22.53 -23.56
C ASP A 45 -32.05 -23.66 -22.58
N ILE A 46 -33.35 -23.92 -22.34
CA ILE A 46 -33.81 -25.00 -21.46
C ILE A 46 -33.37 -26.37 -21.97
N SER A 47 -33.31 -26.55 -23.29
CA SER A 47 -32.87 -27.80 -23.92
C SER A 47 -31.38 -28.07 -23.66
N LEU A 48 -30.55 -27.03 -23.75
CA LEU A 48 -29.11 -27.04 -23.46
C LEU A 48 -28.84 -27.23 -21.97
N LEU A 49 -29.61 -26.56 -21.09
CA LEU A 49 -29.50 -26.73 -19.64
C LEU A 49 -29.90 -28.15 -19.21
N LYS A 50 -30.95 -28.72 -19.81
CA LYS A 50 -31.36 -30.11 -19.57
C LYS A 50 -30.29 -31.10 -20.03
N ALA A 51 -29.62 -30.82 -21.14
CA ALA A 51 -28.49 -31.61 -21.61
C ALA A 51 -27.28 -31.49 -20.66
N ARG A 52 -26.99 -30.29 -20.16
CA ARG A 52 -25.92 -30.04 -19.18
C ARG A 52 -26.20 -30.74 -17.84
N LEU A 53 -27.39 -30.58 -17.27
CA LEU A 53 -27.79 -31.26 -16.03
C LEU A 53 -27.83 -32.78 -16.19
N LYS A 54 -28.21 -33.31 -17.36
CA LYS A 54 -28.09 -34.74 -17.64
C LYS A 54 -26.63 -35.19 -17.65
N ARG A 55 -25.70 -34.43 -18.25
CA ARG A 55 -24.27 -34.76 -18.23
C ARG A 55 -23.71 -34.71 -16.81
N GLU A 56 -24.04 -33.66 -16.05
CA GLU A 56 -23.63 -33.55 -14.64
C GLU A 56 -24.20 -34.70 -13.80
N LYS A 57 -25.47 -35.06 -14.00
CA LYS A 57 -26.05 -36.25 -13.36
C LYS A 57 -25.32 -37.53 -13.74
N TYR A 58 -25.04 -37.76 -15.03
CA TYR A 58 -24.31 -38.96 -15.46
C TYR A 58 -22.90 -39.02 -14.89
N ALA A 59 -22.20 -37.89 -14.80
CA ALA A 59 -20.88 -37.82 -14.19
C ALA A 59 -20.93 -38.11 -12.68
N ILE A 60 -21.92 -37.54 -11.97
CA ILE A 60 -22.14 -37.78 -10.54
C ILE A 60 -22.54 -39.24 -10.29
N ASP A 61 -23.44 -39.82 -11.10
CA ASP A 61 -23.86 -41.22 -10.98
C ASP A 61 -22.69 -42.18 -11.26
N ALA A 62 -21.81 -41.86 -12.22
CA ALA A 62 -20.61 -42.65 -12.49
C ALA A 62 -19.60 -42.57 -11.34
N GLN A 63 -19.37 -41.39 -10.76
CA GLN A 63 -18.52 -41.23 -9.58
C GLN A 63 -19.11 -41.96 -8.37
N LEU A 64 -20.40 -41.79 -8.10
CA LEU A 64 -21.12 -42.47 -7.01
C LEU A 64 -21.02 -43.97 -7.17
N LYS A 65 -21.24 -44.51 -8.37
CA LYS A 65 -21.15 -45.96 -8.62
C LYS A 65 -19.75 -46.48 -8.32
N THR A 66 -18.72 -45.78 -8.79
CA THR A 66 -17.32 -46.17 -8.55
C THR A 66 -16.96 -46.10 -7.07
N GLN A 67 -17.39 -45.05 -6.38
CA GLN A 67 -17.10 -44.85 -4.97
C GLN A 67 -17.87 -45.84 -4.09
N VAL A 68 -19.15 -46.10 -4.39
CA VAL A 68 -19.95 -47.12 -3.70
C VAL A 68 -19.33 -48.50 -3.90
N GLN A 69 -18.87 -48.83 -5.11
CA GLN A 69 -18.22 -50.10 -5.37
C GLN A 69 -16.90 -50.23 -4.60
N SER A 70 -16.06 -49.20 -4.58
CA SER A 70 -14.82 -49.18 -3.78
C SER A 70 -15.09 -49.30 -2.28
N GLN A 71 -16.13 -48.64 -1.76
CA GLN A 71 -16.53 -48.76 -0.36
C GLN A 71 -17.05 -50.16 -0.03
N ASN A 72 -17.79 -50.79 -0.94
CA ASN A 72 -18.26 -52.16 -0.76
C ASN A 72 -17.09 -53.15 -0.77
N GLU A 73 -16.14 -53.01 -1.70
CA GLU A 73 -14.94 -53.85 -1.75
C GLU A 73 -14.09 -53.67 -0.48
N ALA A 74 -13.91 -52.44 0.01
CA ALA A 74 -13.24 -52.18 1.28
C ALA A 74 -13.99 -52.78 2.47
N ALA A 75 -15.33 -52.73 2.47
CA ALA A 75 -16.15 -53.32 3.52
C ALA A 75 -16.08 -54.85 3.51
N PHE A 76 -16.15 -55.49 2.33
CA PHE A 76 -16.01 -56.94 2.19
C PHE A 76 -14.60 -57.40 2.58
N SER A 77 -13.56 -56.72 2.11
CA SER A 77 -12.17 -57.00 2.50
C SER A 77 -11.97 -56.81 4.01
N GLY A 78 -12.55 -55.77 4.61
CA GLY A 78 -12.55 -55.54 6.05
C GLY A 78 -13.28 -56.64 6.82
N LEU A 79 -14.41 -57.13 6.29
CA LEU A 79 -15.19 -58.21 6.89
C LEU A 79 -14.45 -59.55 6.81
N ASP A 80 -13.78 -59.83 5.70
CA ASP A 80 -12.91 -61.00 5.54
C ASP A 80 -11.70 -60.94 6.48
N ALA A 81 -11.05 -59.77 6.59
CA ALA A 81 -9.95 -59.54 7.54
C ALA A 81 -10.41 -59.68 9.01
N LEU A 82 -11.62 -59.23 9.33
CA LEU A 82 -12.22 -59.39 10.65
C LEU A 82 -12.55 -60.85 10.94
N ASN A 83 -13.11 -61.58 9.97
CA ASN A 83 -13.42 -63.00 10.11
C ASN A 83 -12.15 -63.84 10.25
N THR A 84 -11.11 -63.55 9.48
CA THR A 84 -9.79 -64.19 9.67
C THR A 84 -9.17 -63.85 11.01
N SER A 85 -9.22 -62.58 11.43
CA SER A 85 -8.74 -62.18 12.77
C SER A 85 -9.52 -62.88 13.88
N LYS A 86 -10.85 -62.99 13.76
CA LYS A 86 -11.69 -63.72 14.72
C LYS A 86 -11.33 -65.20 14.78
N ARG A 87 -11.07 -65.84 13.64
CA ARG A 87 -10.61 -67.23 13.56
C ARG A 87 -9.24 -67.40 14.23
N ILE A 88 -8.27 -66.57 13.87
CA ILE A 88 -6.90 -66.59 14.44
C ILE A 88 -6.95 -66.36 15.95
N VAL A 89 -7.78 -65.42 16.43
CA VAL A 89 -7.93 -65.18 17.87
C VAL A 89 -8.56 -66.37 18.59
N HIS A 90 -9.51 -67.08 17.96
CA HIS A 90 -10.04 -68.32 18.51
C HIS A 90 -8.97 -69.42 18.55
N GLU A 91 -8.21 -69.60 17.47
CA GLU A 91 -7.09 -70.56 17.43
C GLU A 91 -6.03 -70.23 18.50
N ILE A 92 -5.62 -68.96 18.64
CA ILE A 92 -4.69 -68.53 19.69
C ILE A 92 -5.28 -68.77 21.07
N LYS A 93 -6.58 -68.51 21.28
CA LYS A 93 -7.24 -68.77 22.55
C LYS A 93 -7.25 -70.26 22.88
N ASP A 94 -7.54 -71.11 21.90
CA ASP A 94 -7.55 -72.56 22.07
C ASP A 94 -6.13 -73.09 22.33
N GLU A 95 -5.12 -72.60 21.62
CA GLU A 95 -3.71 -72.92 21.89
C GLU A 95 -3.25 -72.39 23.25
N MET A 96 -3.64 -71.18 23.65
CA MET A 96 -3.36 -70.66 25.00
C MET A 96 -4.07 -71.47 26.09
N MET A 97 -5.28 -71.97 25.84
CA MET A 97 -5.97 -72.88 26.76
C MET A 97 -5.27 -74.23 26.85
N LYS A 98 -4.78 -74.78 25.73
CA LYS A 98 -3.95 -75.99 25.73
C LYS A 98 -2.64 -75.76 26.49
N VAL A 99 -1.95 -74.65 26.25
CA VAL A 99 -0.70 -74.28 26.96
C VAL A 99 -0.97 -74.07 28.45
N ALA A 100 -2.06 -73.43 28.83
CA ALA A 100 -2.45 -73.26 30.23
C ALA A 100 -2.82 -74.61 30.89
N GLN A 101 -3.47 -75.51 30.16
CA GLN A 101 -3.74 -76.88 30.63
C GLN A 101 -2.46 -77.70 30.77
N LEU A 102 -1.52 -77.59 29.83
CA LEU A 102 -0.20 -78.23 29.91
C LEU A 102 0.64 -77.65 31.06
N GLN A 103 0.59 -76.34 31.31
CA GLN A 103 1.24 -75.69 32.45
C GLN A 103 0.60 -76.13 33.79
N ALA A 104 -0.73 -76.25 33.84
CA ALA A 104 -1.42 -76.77 35.02
C ALA A 104 -1.11 -78.26 35.25
N GLY A 105 -0.94 -79.04 34.17
CA GLY A 105 -0.51 -80.43 34.19
C GLY A 105 0.94 -80.59 34.63
N SER A 106 1.87 -79.74 34.17
CA SER A 106 3.28 -79.79 34.56
C SER A 106 3.50 -79.36 36.01
N LYS A 107 2.73 -78.37 36.51
CA LYS A 107 2.72 -77.98 37.93
C LYS A 107 2.27 -79.09 38.87
N LYS A 108 1.47 -80.06 38.39
CA LYS A 108 1.03 -81.23 39.17
C LYS A 108 1.92 -82.47 38.96
N SER A 109 2.75 -82.49 37.91
CA SER A 109 3.54 -83.67 37.52
C SER A 109 4.99 -83.62 38.01
N VAL A 110 5.46 -82.49 38.54
CA VAL A 110 6.80 -82.32 39.10
C VAL A 110 6.64 -81.87 40.55
N ASP A 111 6.90 -82.78 41.50
CA ASP A 111 6.66 -82.57 42.94
C ASP A 111 7.49 -81.41 43.56
N ASP A 112 8.50 -80.88 42.84
CA ASP A 112 9.44 -79.86 43.33
C ASP A 112 9.63 -78.65 42.37
N PHE A 113 8.63 -78.31 41.56
CA PHE A 113 8.75 -77.16 40.64
C PHE A 113 8.83 -75.81 41.37
N ASP A 114 8.12 -75.65 42.49
CA ASP A 114 8.13 -74.40 43.27
C ASP A 114 9.47 -74.19 44.00
N THR A 115 10.15 -75.26 44.44
CA THR A 115 11.47 -75.19 45.07
C THR A 115 12.56 -74.86 44.06
N ILE A 116 12.52 -75.45 42.85
CA ILE A 116 13.42 -75.11 41.74
C ILE A 116 13.20 -73.67 41.25
N LYS A 117 11.95 -73.22 41.18
CA LYS A 117 11.62 -71.85 40.83
C LYS A 117 12.13 -70.87 41.88
N HIS A 118 11.93 -71.17 43.17
CA HIS A 118 12.44 -70.33 44.25
C HIS A 118 13.98 -70.32 44.28
N LEU A 119 14.64 -71.46 44.01
CA LEU A 119 16.09 -71.54 43.88
C LEU A 119 16.60 -70.71 42.68
N SER A 120 15.88 -70.72 41.57
CA SER A 120 16.22 -69.91 40.38
C SER A 120 16.03 -68.41 40.66
N GLU A 121 14.94 -68.02 41.32
CA GLU A 121 14.69 -66.64 41.77
C GLU A 121 15.76 -66.17 42.77
N ILE A 122 16.19 -67.05 43.69
CA ILE A 122 17.27 -66.77 44.65
C ILE A 122 18.62 -66.64 43.91
N HIS A 123 18.93 -67.55 42.98
CA HIS A 123 20.17 -67.49 42.19
C HIS A 123 20.23 -66.22 41.32
N GLU A 124 19.11 -65.85 40.68
CA GLU A 124 18.96 -64.61 39.93
C GLU A 124 19.19 -63.39 40.84
N GLY A 125 18.58 -63.38 42.03
CA GLY A 125 18.80 -62.35 43.04
C GLY A 125 20.24 -62.26 43.54
N PHE A 126 20.93 -63.39 43.72
CA PHE A 126 22.36 -63.42 44.07
C PHE A 126 23.23 -62.87 42.95
N CYS A 127 22.95 -63.21 41.69
CA CYS A 127 23.65 -62.66 40.53
C CYS A 127 23.45 -61.14 40.44
N GLU A 128 22.21 -60.64 40.56
CA GLU A 128 21.91 -59.20 40.58
C GLU A 128 22.68 -58.50 41.72
N THR A 129 22.75 -59.12 42.90
CA THR A 129 23.44 -58.54 44.07
C THR A 129 24.96 -58.54 43.91
N GLN A 130 25.53 -59.59 43.33
CA GLN A 130 26.96 -59.68 43.04
C GLN A 130 27.36 -58.63 41.99
N GLU A 131 26.62 -58.51 40.90
CA GLU A 131 26.82 -57.46 39.90
C GLU A 131 26.67 -56.07 40.50
N PHE A 132 25.72 -55.87 41.42
CA PHE A 132 25.55 -54.61 42.13
C PHE A 132 26.78 -54.24 42.98
N ILE A 133 27.33 -55.20 43.74
CA ILE A 133 28.53 -55.00 44.56
C ILE A 133 29.76 -54.72 43.69
N ASP A 134 29.93 -55.43 42.58
CA ASP A 134 31.05 -55.21 41.65
C ASP A 134 30.93 -53.84 40.96
N ASN A 135 29.71 -53.38 40.67
CA ASN A 135 29.47 -52.03 40.16
C ASN A 135 29.72 -50.94 41.21
N ILE A 136 29.41 -51.16 42.50
CA ILE A 136 29.79 -50.23 43.58
C ILE A 136 31.32 -50.09 43.62
N LYS A 137 32.06 -51.20 43.63
CA LYS A 137 33.54 -51.18 43.73
C LYS A 137 34.20 -50.52 42.52
N THR A 138 33.67 -50.74 41.32
CA THR A 138 34.25 -50.23 40.07
C THR A 138 33.74 -48.83 39.68
N PHE A 139 32.79 -48.25 40.43
CA PHE A 139 32.14 -46.99 40.09
C PHE A 139 33.11 -45.81 39.95
N HIS A 140 33.95 -45.55 40.98
CA HIS A 140 34.89 -44.43 40.95
C HIS A 140 35.98 -44.59 39.89
N GLN A 141 36.41 -45.83 39.60
CA GLN A 141 37.36 -46.11 38.53
C GLN A 141 36.76 -45.81 37.15
N LYS A 142 35.51 -46.24 36.92
CA LYS A 142 34.78 -45.93 35.68
C LYS A 142 34.48 -44.43 35.55
N LEU A 143 34.23 -43.74 36.66
CA LEU A 143 34.01 -42.28 36.68
C LEU A 143 35.27 -41.51 36.30
N SER A 144 36.41 -41.82 36.93
CA SER A 144 37.71 -41.21 36.62
C SER A 144 38.13 -41.49 35.18
N TYR A 145 37.91 -42.71 34.67
CA TYR A 145 38.19 -43.05 33.28
C TYR A 145 37.33 -42.25 32.29
N VAL A 146 36.08 -41.94 32.63
CA VAL A 146 35.22 -41.09 31.80
C VAL A 146 35.67 -39.63 31.86
N GLU A 147 36.09 -39.13 33.03
CA GLU A 147 36.69 -37.80 33.16
C GLU A 147 37.96 -37.67 32.30
N ASP A 148 38.87 -38.64 32.38
CA ASP A 148 40.09 -38.67 31.57
C ASP A 148 39.79 -38.71 30.06
N LEU A 149 38.77 -39.47 29.64
CA LEU A 149 38.34 -39.51 28.25
C LEU A 149 37.72 -38.19 27.79
N ILE A 150 36.98 -37.49 28.66
CA ILE A 150 36.42 -36.17 28.37
C ILE A 150 37.55 -35.14 28.25
N ASP A 151 38.53 -35.18 29.15
CA ASP A 151 39.65 -34.24 29.16
C ASP A 151 40.65 -34.52 28.02
N GLN A 152 40.78 -35.77 27.55
CA GLN A 152 41.52 -36.14 26.33
C GLN A 152 40.86 -35.63 25.04
N ASP A 153 39.53 -35.73 24.96
CA ASP A 153 38.76 -35.27 23.81
C ASP A 153 38.59 -33.72 23.84
N CYS A 154 38.72 -33.07 25.01
CA CYS A 154 38.52 -31.63 25.24
C CYS A 154 39.48 -31.05 26.32
N PRO A 155 40.77 -30.82 26.00
CA PRO A 155 41.75 -30.35 26.99
C PRO A 155 41.52 -28.93 27.55
N ASP A 156 40.81 -28.05 26.81
CA ASP A 156 40.53 -26.65 27.21
C ASP A 156 39.02 -26.37 27.41
N GLY A 157 38.17 -27.39 27.45
CA GLY A 157 36.71 -27.22 27.57
C GLY A 157 36.01 -26.68 26.31
N SER A 158 36.73 -26.46 25.21
CA SER A 158 36.19 -26.13 23.89
C SER A 158 36.57 -27.21 22.86
N ILE A 159 35.63 -27.52 21.96
CA ILE A 159 35.90 -28.40 20.82
C ILE A 159 36.49 -27.53 19.71
N ARG A 160 37.72 -27.83 19.27
CA ARG A 160 38.23 -27.27 18.01
C ARG A 160 37.35 -27.79 16.88
N LEU A 161 36.85 -26.91 16.01
CA LEU A 161 35.90 -27.22 14.92
C LEU A 161 36.32 -28.42 14.04
N GLU A 162 37.62 -28.67 13.94
CA GLU A 162 38.25 -29.76 13.16
C GLU A 162 38.38 -31.10 13.93
N SER A 163 38.18 -31.12 15.25
CA SER A 163 38.38 -32.32 16.06
C SER A 163 37.25 -33.33 15.85
N LYS A 164 37.63 -34.59 15.57
CA LYS A 164 36.69 -35.69 15.31
C LYS A 164 36.19 -36.38 16.58
N VAL A 165 36.51 -35.91 17.79
CA VAL A 165 35.98 -36.38 19.12
C VAL A 165 35.55 -37.86 19.12
N PRO A 166 36.46 -38.83 18.86
CA PRO A 166 36.09 -40.21 18.54
C PRO A 166 35.41 -40.94 19.70
N ASN A 167 35.70 -40.56 20.95
CA ASN A 167 35.21 -41.25 22.13
C ASN A 167 33.81 -40.80 22.58
N PHE A 168 33.18 -39.86 21.86
CA PHE A 168 31.90 -39.25 22.25
C PHE A 168 30.77 -40.25 22.51
N LEU A 169 30.60 -41.26 21.64
CA LEU A 169 29.61 -42.33 21.83
C LEU A 169 29.96 -43.25 23.02
N LYS A 170 31.26 -43.49 23.23
CA LYS A 170 31.77 -44.34 24.31
C LYS A 170 31.58 -43.67 25.67
N ILE A 171 31.78 -42.36 25.74
CA ILE A 171 31.51 -41.51 26.90
C ILE A 171 30.01 -41.57 27.22
N HIS A 172 29.13 -41.32 26.24
CA HIS A 172 27.69 -41.41 26.45
C HIS A 172 27.24 -42.79 26.93
N TYR A 173 27.72 -43.87 26.32
CA TYR A 173 27.37 -45.24 26.72
C TYR A 173 27.81 -45.56 28.15
N THR A 174 29.04 -45.17 28.52
CA THR A 174 29.58 -45.43 29.86
C THR A 174 28.86 -44.58 30.91
N LEU A 175 28.58 -43.31 30.60
CA LEU A 175 27.74 -42.45 31.45
C LEU A 175 26.36 -43.04 31.62
N ASN A 176 25.72 -43.53 30.55
CA ASN A 176 24.37 -44.08 30.65
C ASN A 176 24.32 -45.33 31.54
N LYS A 177 25.36 -46.18 31.52
CA LYS A 177 25.51 -47.31 32.46
C LYS A 177 25.68 -46.85 33.91
N LEU A 178 26.50 -45.82 34.15
CA LEU A 178 26.70 -45.25 35.49
C LEU A 178 25.41 -44.62 36.02
N TRP A 179 24.62 -44.03 35.12
CA TRP A 179 23.29 -43.51 35.43
C TRP A 179 22.27 -44.59 35.74
N GLU A 180 22.17 -45.64 34.92
CA GLU A 180 21.26 -46.75 35.20
C GLU A 180 21.59 -47.40 36.55
N PHE A 181 22.88 -47.50 36.87
CA PHE A 181 23.34 -47.96 38.17
C PHE A 181 22.95 -47.01 39.32
N ARG A 182 23.06 -45.68 39.14
CA ARG A 182 22.57 -44.68 40.10
C ARG A 182 21.06 -44.82 40.30
N ASP A 183 20.28 -44.93 39.23
CA ASP A 183 18.81 -44.98 39.29
C ASP A 183 18.34 -46.28 39.98
N ASN A 184 18.96 -47.41 39.66
CA ASN A 184 18.73 -48.68 40.35
C ASN A 184 19.11 -48.59 41.82
N SER A 185 20.27 -48.02 42.15
CA SER A 185 20.71 -47.80 43.54
C SER A 185 19.74 -46.90 44.30
N SER A 186 19.23 -45.85 43.65
CA SER A 186 18.27 -44.91 44.23
C SER A 186 16.90 -45.55 44.47
N TYR A 187 16.48 -46.45 43.58
CA TYR A 187 15.29 -47.29 43.76
C TYR A 187 15.42 -48.26 44.94
N TYR A 188 16.57 -48.93 45.11
CA TYR A 188 16.78 -49.79 46.28
C TYR A 188 16.90 -48.97 47.58
N ALA A 189 17.51 -47.78 47.51
CA ALA A 189 17.59 -46.84 48.63
C ALA A 189 16.22 -46.32 49.06
N SER A 190 15.28 -46.13 48.12
CA SER A 190 13.93 -45.68 48.43
C SER A 190 13.13 -46.71 49.23
N LYS A 191 13.49 -47.98 49.16
CA LYS A 191 12.90 -49.04 50.01
C LYS A 191 13.59 -49.17 51.38
N SER A 192 14.66 -48.43 51.61
CA SER A 192 15.53 -48.52 52.79
C SER A 192 15.44 -47.26 53.68
N SER A 193 16.23 -47.20 54.75
CA SER A 193 16.26 -46.09 55.72
C SER A 193 16.69 -44.75 55.10
N ASP A 194 16.23 -43.62 55.69
CA ASP A 194 16.56 -42.26 55.21
C ASP A 194 18.08 -41.98 55.22
N ASP A 195 18.81 -42.56 56.16
CA ASP A 195 20.27 -42.44 56.25
C ASP A 195 21.00 -43.11 55.06
N THR A 196 20.48 -44.25 54.60
CA THR A 196 20.98 -44.96 53.41
C THR A 196 20.75 -44.14 52.14
N ARG A 197 19.60 -43.45 52.03
CA ARG A 197 19.30 -42.54 50.91
C ARG A 197 20.27 -41.37 50.84
N ARG A 198 20.59 -40.76 51.99
CA ARG A 198 21.55 -39.65 52.08
C ARG A 198 22.97 -40.09 51.71
N THR A 199 23.38 -41.28 52.16
CA THR A 199 24.70 -41.84 51.86
C THR A 199 24.85 -42.16 50.37
N ILE A 200 23.84 -42.77 49.76
CA ILE A 200 23.81 -43.04 48.31
C ILE A 200 23.84 -41.73 47.51
N THR A 201 23.08 -40.71 47.92
CA THR A 201 23.07 -39.40 47.25
C THR A 201 24.46 -38.73 47.31
N LYS A 202 25.17 -38.84 48.46
CA LYS A 202 26.54 -38.32 48.60
C LYS A 202 27.54 -39.09 47.74
N TYR A 203 27.44 -40.42 47.68
CA TYR A 203 28.31 -41.27 46.87
C TYR A 203 28.25 -40.93 45.37
N PHE A 204 27.04 -40.66 44.86
CA PHE A 204 26.82 -40.32 43.45
C PHE A 204 26.99 -38.82 43.12
N SER A 205 27.37 -37.97 44.07
CA SER A 205 27.51 -36.52 43.85
C SER A 205 28.54 -36.16 42.78
N GLY A 206 29.64 -36.92 42.67
CA GLY A 206 30.67 -36.74 41.63
C GLY A 206 30.15 -36.96 40.20
N LEU A 207 29.16 -37.85 40.02
CA LEU A 207 28.56 -38.12 38.71
C LEU A 207 27.88 -36.89 38.12
N GLN A 208 27.28 -36.04 38.96
CA GLN A 208 26.60 -34.83 38.50
C GLN A 208 27.59 -33.81 37.90
N GLY A 209 28.83 -33.75 38.41
CA GLY A 209 29.89 -32.88 37.87
C GLY A 209 30.34 -33.31 36.48
N VAL A 210 30.59 -34.61 36.27
CA VAL A 210 31.00 -35.18 34.99
C VAL A 210 29.91 -35.03 33.92
N VAL A 211 28.66 -35.25 34.32
CA VAL A 211 27.51 -35.04 33.43
C VAL A 211 27.37 -33.57 33.06
N GLY A 212 27.59 -32.66 34.01
CA GLY A 212 27.64 -31.23 33.71
C GLY A 212 28.71 -30.87 32.68
N LYS A 213 29.92 -31.46 32.77
CA LYS A 213 30.96 -31.28 31.74
C LYS A 213 30.52 -31.80 30.37
N PHE A 214 29.95 -33.00 30.31
CA PHE A 214 29.47 -33.61 29.07
C PHE A 214 28.29 -32.83 28.45
N ASP A 215 27.38 -32.31 29.28
CA ASP A 215 26.25 -31.48 28.84
C ASP A 215 26.74 -30.17 28.22
N ARG A 216 27.78 -29.53 28.78
CA ARG A 216 28.40 -28.34 28.16
C ARG A 216 28.97 -28.67 26.77
N LEU A 217 29.61 -29.83 26.59
CA LEU A 217 30.10 -30.24 25.27
C LEU A 217 28.97 -30.37 24.24
N ILE A 218 27.85 -31.01 24.62
CA ILE A 218 26.70 -31.16 23.72
C ILE A 218 26.05 -29.80 23.43
N PHE A 219 25.74 -29.03 24.47
CA PHE A 219 24.84 -27.89 24.36
C PHE A 219 25.54 -26.55 24.08
N GLU A 220 26.75 -26.34 24.59
CA GLU A 220 27.49 -25.08 24.41
C GLU A 220 28.43 -25.18 23.21
N ASN A 221 29.14 -26.30 23.04
CA ASN A 221 30.12 -26.41 21.95
C ASN A 221 29.52 -26.90 20.62
N ILE A 222 28.65 -27.93 20.66
CA ILE A 222 28.12 -28.55 19.43
C ILE A 222 26.79 -27.93 19.00
N ALA A 223 25.84 -27.74 19.92
CA ALA A 223 24.52 -27.23 19.57
C ALA A 223 24.53 -25.76 19.16
N GLN A 224 25.39 -24.92 19.76
CA GLN A 224 25.50 -23.49 19.37
C GLN A 224 26.25 -23.30 18.05
N ASN A 225 27.23 -24.16 17.72
CA ASN A 225 28.05 -24.00 16.51
C ASN A 225 27.66 -25.00 15.41
N LEU A 226 26.42 -25.49 15.40
CA LEU A 226 26.01 -26.59 14.52
C LEU A 226 26.20 -26.24 13.03
N LEU A 227 25.87 -25.02 12.63
CA LEU A 227 26.04 -24.54 11.25
C LEU A 227 27.52 -24.38 10.87
N GLU A 228 28.35 -23.89 11.79
CA GLU A 228 29.79 -23.74 11.56
C GLU A 228 30.49 -25.09 11.42
N ILE A 229 30.09 -26.09 12.22
CA ILE A 229 30.59 -27.47 12.13
C ILE A 229 30.24 -28.08 10.77
N ILE A 230 29.05 -27.77 10.23
CA ILE A 230 28.61 -28.20 8.90
C ILE A 230 29.42 -27.51 7.80
N ARG A 231 29.76 -26.21 7.96
CA ARG A 231 30.62 -25.46 7.03
C ARG A 231 32.05 -26.01 6.99
N VAL A 232 32.56 -26.51 8.11
CA VAL A 232 33.89 -27.19 8.24
C VAL A 232 33.83 -28.66 7.78
N GLU A 233 32.69 -29.13 7.23
CA GLU A 233 32.47 -30.48 6.72
C GLU A 233 32.63 -31.62 7.75
N ASN A 234 32.51 -31.33 9.05
CA ASN A 234 32.62 -32.33 10.12
C ASN A 234 31.26 -33.03 10.39
N TYR A 235 30.73 -33.69 9.37
CA TYR A 235 29.41 -34.34 9.40
C TYR A 235 29.32 -35.49 10.41
N ASP A 236 30.44 -36.18 10.64
CA ASP A 236 30.50 -37.33 11.55
C ASP A 236 30.23 -36.94 13.02
N LEU A 237 30.64 -35.75 13.45
CA LEU A 237 30.34 -35.23 14.78
C LEU A 237 28.85 -34.92 14.94
N VAL A 238 28.24 -34.32 13.91
CA VAL A 238 26.80 -34.01 13.87
C VAL A 238 25.97 -35.28 13.94
N VAL A 239 26.31 -36.30 13.14
CA VAL A 239 25.60 -37.59 13.13
C VAL A 239 25.73 -38.31 14.48
N ARG A 240 26.91 -38.32 15.10
CA ARG A 240 27.10 -38.94 16.43
C ARG A 240 26.33 -38.22 17.52
N THR A 241 26.30 -36.89 17.49
CA THR A 241 25.46 -36.09 18.39
C THR A 241 23.97 -36.37 18.17
N ALA A 242 23.55 -36.48 16.90
CA ALA A 242 22.18 -36.81 16.55
C ALA A 242 21.77 -38.18 17.11
N LYS A 243 22.65 -39.19 16.98
CA LYS A 243 22.44 -40.54 17.54
C LYS A 243 22.31 -40.54 19.06
N ILE A 244 23.09 -39.71 19.77
CA ILE A 244 22.99 -39.58 21.23
C ILE A 244 21.62 -39.01 21.63
N ILE A 245 21.20 -37.92 20.98
CA ILE A 245 19.91 -37.29 21.24
C ILE A 245 18.74 -38.23 20.89
N GLU A 246 18.85 -39.01 19.80
CA GLU A 246 17.85 -40.01 19.44
C GLU A 246 17.76 -41.14 20.47
N CYS A 247 18.90 -41.64 20.95
CA CYS A 247 18.96 -42.64 22.01
C CYS A 247 18.27 -42.15 23.29
N GLU A 248 18.54 -40.90 23.71
CA GLU A 248 17.89 -40.30 24.87
C GLU A 248 16.40 -40.06 24.63
N ARG A 249 15.99 -39.64 23.42
CA ARG A 249 14.58 -39.46 23.04
C ARG A 249 13.81 -40.77 23.11
N ASP A 250 14.39 -41.88 22.68
CA ASP A 250 13.77 -43.20 22.77
C ASP A 250 13.72 -43.73 24.20
N PHE A 251 14.73 -43.42 25.02
CA PHE A 251 14.70 -43.68 26.46
C PHE A 251 13.58 -42.91 27.16
N GLU A 252 13.41 -41.62 26.85
CA GLU A 252 12.32 -40.80 27.39
C GLU A 252 10.93 -41.31 26.96
N LYS A 253 10.76 -41.73 25.71
CA LYS A 253 9.49 -42.32 25.24
C LYS A 253 9.16 -43.57 26.05
N LYS A 254 10.15 -44.43 26.33
CA LYS A 254 9.97 -45.64 27.16
C LYS A 254 9.53 -45.28 28.58
N ILE A 255 10.15 -44.26 29.19
CA ILE A 255 9.77 -43.78 30.54
C ILE A 255 8.35 -43.23 30.55
N LYS A 256 8.00 -42.34 29.61
CA LYS A 256 6.64 -41.76 29.50
C LYS A 256 5.58 -42.83 29.28
N PHE A 257 5.89 -43.84 28.47
CA PHE A 257 5.01 -44.99 28.27
C PHE A 257 4.82 -45.76 29.57
N SER A 258 5.88 -46.12 30.30
CA SER A 258 5.77 -46.81 31.59
C SER A 258 4.92 -46.04 32.61
N HIS A 259 5.10 -44.72 32.73
CA HIS A 259 4.29 -43.89 33.65
C HIS A 259 2.82 -43.76 33.23
N GLN A 260 2.52 -43.65 31.93
CA GLN A 260 1.12 -43.62 31.45
C GLN A 260 0.36 -44.91 31.79
N PHE A 261 1.05 -46.06 31.78
CA PHE A 261 0.47 -47.34 32.22
C PHE A 261 0.22 -47.39 33.73
N GLU A 262 0.99 -46.67 34.54
CA GLU A 262 0.79 -46.56 35.99
C GLU A 262 -0.40 -45.65 36.33
N ASP A 263 -0.50 -44.47 35.70
CA ASP A 263 -1.57 -43.49 35.96
C ASP A 263 -2.96 -43.98 35.53
N GLU A 264 -3.09 -44.64 34.37
CA GLU A 264 -4.36 -45.23 33.92
C GLU A 264 -4.88 -46.35 34.84
N SER A 265 -4.00 -46.90 35.70
CA SER A 265 -4.36 -47.95 36.66
C SER A 265 -4.61 -47.45 38.08
N SER A 266 -4.25 -46.19 38.37
CA SER A 266 -4.41 -45.53 39.68
C SER A 266 -5.66 -44.66 39.76
N GLY A 267 -6.11 -44.13 38.62
CA GLY A 267 -7.36 -43.36 38.50
C GLY A 267 -8.57 -44.28 38.38
N SER A 268 -9.37 -44.37 39.44
CA SER A 268 -10.64 -45.08 39.42
C SER A 268 -11.62 -44.50 38.38
N THR A 269 -11.89 -45.23 37.30
CA THR A 269 -13.24 -45.30 36.73
C THR A 269 -13.58 -46.76 36.47
N GLY A 270 -14.60 -47.23 37.18
CA GLY A 270 -15.15 -48.58 37.04
C GLY A 270 -15.73 -48.83 35.65
N ASN A 271 -15.88 -50.13 35.37
CA ASN A 271 -16.58 -50.73 34.24
C ASN A 271 -15.90 -50.58 32.87
N LEU A 272 -14.99 -51.51 32.58
CA LEU A 272 -15.16 -52.55 31.55
C LEU A 272 -13.87 -53.39 31.49
N LEU A 273 -14.01 -54.72 31.41
CA LEU A 273 -12.97 -55.76 31.40
C LEU A 273 -12.67 -56.41 32.77
N THR A 274 -13.73 -56.85 33.44
CA THR A 274 -13.70 -58.06 34.27
C THR A 274 -13.50 -59.28 33.37
N LEU A 275 -12.26 -59.58 32.95
CA LEU A 275 -11.84 -60.93 32.56
C LEU A 275 -10.30 -60.95 32.56
N SER A 276 -9.71 -61.89 33.31
CA SER A 276 -8.26 -62.11 33.58
C SER A 276 -7.65 -61.43 34.83
N SER A 277 -8.35 -61.45 35.96
CA SER A 277 -7.86 -60.98 37.26
C SER A 277 -6.81 -61.87 37.97
N ALA A 278 -6.22 -62.87 37.30
CA ALA A 278 -5.22 -63.76 37.91
C ALA A 278 -3.81 -63.72 37.28
N SER A 279 -3.67 -63.46 35.98
CA SER A 279 -2.35 -63.51 35.30
C SER A 279 -1.62 -62.16 35.25
N SER A 280 -2.35 -61.05 35.37
CA SER A 280 -1.75 -59.70 35.31
C SER A 280 -1.25 -59.17 36.65
N LYS A 281 -1.49 -59.86 37.78
CA LYS A 281 -0.95 -59.45 39.09
C LYS A 281 0.53 -59.82 39.26
N THR A 282 1.00 -60.89 38.62
CA THR A 282 2.37 -61.37 38.72
C THR A 282 3.35 -60.60 37.82
N LEU A 283 2.87 -60.11 36.66
CA LEU A 283 3.63 -59.19 35.79
C LEU A 283 3.65 -57.74 36.33
N LYS A 284 2.73 -57.41 37.23
CA LYS A 284 2.55 -56.06 37.82
C LYS A 284 3.61 -55.68 38.86
N SER A 285 4.26 -56.64 39.53
CA SER A 285 5.23 -56.34 40.61
C SER A 285 6.69 -56.35 40.15
N SER A 286 7.01 -57.10 39.10
CA SER A 286 8.39 -57.31 38.63
C SER A 286 8.90 -56.25 37.64
N LEU A 287 8.03 -55.69 36.78
CA LEU A 287 8.45 -54.72 35.75
C LEU A 287 8.20 -53.24 36.10
N SER A 288 7.20 -52.92 36.92
CA SER A 288 6.73 -51.54 37.12
C SER A 288 7.61 -50.72 38.06
N SER A 289 8.05 -51.30 39.17
CA SER A 289 8.62 -50.51 40.26
C SER A 289 10.05 -50.00 40.00
N LYS A 290 10.90 -50.75 39.27
CA LYS A 290 12.29 -50.32 38.92
C LYS A 290 12.32 -49.16 37.90
N GLN A 291 11.28 -49.00 37.07
CA GLN A 291 11.28 -48.02 35.97
C GLN A 291 10.71 -46.64 36.36
N ALA A 292 9.90 -46.56 37.42
CA ALA A 292 9.30 -45.32 37.91
C ALA A 292 10.29 -44.30 38.52
N TYR A 293 11.53 -44.71 38.84
CA TYR A 293 12.57 -43.83 39.40
C TYR A 293 13.50 -43.21 38.34
N LYS A 294 13.35 -43.58 37.07
CA LYS A 294 14.16 -43.04 35.96
C LYS A 294 13.65 -41.65 35.59
N GLN A 295 14.48 -40.62 35.77
CA GLN A 295 14.13 -39.23 35.47
C GLN A 295 14.33 -38.88 33.98
N SER A 296 13.36 -38.18 33.39
CA SER A 296 13.46 -37.65 32.02
C SER A 296 14.47 -36.49 31.96
N ARG A 297 15.52 -36.58 31.14
CA ARG A 297 16.61 -35.58 31.11
C ARG A 297 16.35 -34.37 30.21
N GLY A 298 15.45 -34.50 29.24
CA GLY A 298 14.97 -33.44 28.36
C GLY A 298 16.02 -32.96 27.36
N TYR A 299 16.87 -33.83 26.83
CA TYR A 299 18.01 -33.42 25.99
C TYR A 299 17.56 -32.82 24.65
N TYR A 300 16.52 -33.38 24.02
CA TYR A 300 16.01 -32.87 22.75
C TYR A 300 15.41 -31.44 22.89
N PRO A 301 14.53 -31.13 23.85
CA PRO A 301 14.10 -29.75 24.10
C PRO A 301 15.23 -28.77 24.43
N LYS A 302 16.24 -29.20 25.20
CA LYS A 302 17.41 -28.37 25.54
C LYS A 302 18.28 -28.08 24.32
N PHE A 303 18.49 -29.08 23.46
CA PHE A 303 19.24 -28.95 22.22
C PHE A 303 18.60 -27.93 21.28
N ILE A 304 17.29 -28.07 21.04
CA ILE A 304 16.55 -27.16 20.16
C ILE A 304 16.58 -25.71 20.69
N ARG A 305 16.41 -25.49 22.00
CA ARG A 305 16.51 -24.15 22.61
C ARG A 305 17.90 -23.52 22.48
N LYS A 306 18.96 -24.32 22.47
CA LYS A 306 20.33 -23.82 22.32
C LYS A 306 20.63 -23.45 20.88
N VAL A 307 20.11 -24.22 19.92
CA VAL A 307 20.12 -23.87 18.51
C VAL A 307 19.35 -22.56 18.27
N GLU A 308 18.15 -22.43 18.82
CA GLU A 308 17.34 -21.20 18.75
C GLU A 308 18.11 -19.98 19.26
N LYS A 309 18.75 -20.09 20.44
CA LYS A 309 19.57 -19.00 21.00
C LYS A 309 20.74 -18.60 20.12
N SER A 310 21.45 -19.57 19.54
CA SER A 310 22.57 -19.28 18.63
C SER A 310 22.11 -18.47 17.42
N ILE A 311 21.00 -18.88 16.79
CA ILE A 311 20.45 -18.15 15.63
C ILE A 311 20.06 -16.74 16.04
N MET A 312 19.35 -16.57 17.17
CA MET A 312 18.96 -15.24 17.67
C MET A 312 20.16 -14.36 18.00
N GLU A 313 21.22 -14.90 18.59
CA GLU A 313 22.46 -14.15 18.88
C GLU A 313 23.12 -13.60 17.59
N ILE A 314 23.07 -14.34 16.47
CA ILE A 314 23.57 -13.85 15.17
C ILE A 314 22.73 -12.66 14.68
N PHE A 315 21.40 -12.74 14.82
CA PHE A 315 20.50 -11.65 14.46
C PHE A 315 20.67 -10.42 15.37
N ASP A 316 20.90 -10.62 16.68
CA ASP A 316 21.17 -9.53 17.63
C ASP A 316 22.49 -8.82 17.32
N ILE A 317 23.54 -9.57 16.93
CA ILE A 317 24.81 -8.99 16.48
C ILE A 317 24.59 -8.18 15.20
N CYS A 318 23.82 -8.71 14.25
CA CYS A 318 23.46 -8.01 13.02
C CYS A 318 22.73 -6.68 13.31
N LEU A 319 21.73 -6.70 14.21
CA LEU A 319 21.03 -5.50 14.67
C LEU A 319 21.98 -4.47 15.30
N SER A 320 22.85 -4.92 16.19
CA SER A 320 23.78 -4.01 16.87
C SER A 320 24.78 -3.35 15.92
N THR A 321 25.12 -4.03 14.82
CA THR A 321 26.07 -3.53 13.82
C THR A 321 25.45 -2.48 12.91
N TYR A 322 24.17 -2.65 12.54
CA TYR A 322 23.46 -1.80 11.58
C TYR A 322 22.35 -0.93 12.22
N ALA A 323 22.41 -0.67 13.54
CA ALA A 323 21.36 0.03 14.27
C ALA A 323 20.95 1.41 13.71
N ASN A 324 21.88 2.08 13.00
CA ASN A 324 21.67 3.41 12.40
C ASN A 324 21.52 3.40 10.87
N ASP A 325 21.59 2.24 10.22
CA ASP A 325 21.50 2.13 8.75
C ASP A 325 20.60 0.95 8.34
N PRO A 326 19.26 1.16 8.32
CA PRO A 326 18.31 0.13 7.93
C PRO A 326 18.44 -0.30 6.45
N SER A 327 18.89 0.58 5.57
CA SER A 327 19.08 0.26 4.14
C SER A 327 20.30 -0.66 3.96
N GLY A 328 21.41 -0.32 4.63
CA GLY A 328 22.60 -1.18 4.68
C GLY A 328 22.33 -2.55 5.33
N LEU A 329 21.43 -2.61 6.32
CA LEU A 329 20.99 -3.88 6.91
C LEU A 329 20.30 -4.76 5.86
N LEU A 330 19.29 -4.25 5.15
CA LEU A 330 18.50 -5.02 4.17
C LEU A 330 19.35 -5.56 3.02
N ALA A 331 20.33 -4.79 2.55
CA ALA A 331 21.25 -5.20 1.49
C ALA A 331 22.16 -6.39 1.89
N ASN A 332 22.38 -6.59 3.18
CA ASN A 332 23.28 -7.61 3.70
C ASN A 332 22.56 -8.84 4.27
N LEU A 333 21.27 -9.04 4.05
CA LEU A 333 20.53 -10.19 4.61
C LEU A 333 20.65 -11.49 3.79
N ASP A 334 21.33 -11.46 2.64
CA ASP A 334 21.45 -12.62 1.74
C ASP A 334 22.13 -13.84 2.36
N TRP A 335 22.94 -13.65 3.41
CA TRP A 335 23.56 -14.76 4.15
C TRP A 335 22.52 -15.70 4.76
N VAL A 336 21.31 -15.23 5.06
CA VAL A 336 20.21 -16.06 5.58
C VAL A 336 19.84 -17.16 4.57
N PHE A 337 19.75 -16.83 3.28
CA PHE A 337 19.41 -17.82 2.26
C PHE A 337 20.53 -18.83 2.05
N ASN A 338 21.79 -18.40 2.16
CA ASN A 338 22.94 -19.30 2.09
C ASN A 338 22.94 -20.30 3.27
N ASP A 339 22.63 -19.83 4.49
CA ASP A 339 22.51 -20.71 5.66
C ASP A 339 21.36 -21.69 5.56
N LEU A 340 20.20 -21.23 5.12
CA LEU A 340 19.04 -22.09 4.91
C LEU A 340 19.30 -23.11 3.78
N GLY A 341 19.99 -22.71 2.71
CA GLY A 341 20.43 -23.61 1.64
C GLY A 341 21.39 -24.70 2.15
N LEU A 342 22.40 -24.33 2.95
CA LEU A 342 23.30 -25.28 3.60
C LEU A 342 22.56 -26.24 4.54
N ALA A 343 21.60 -25.74 5.30
CA ALA A 343 20.75 -26.56 6.17
C ALA A 343 19.89 -27.54 5.34
N TYR A 344 19.32 -27.10 4.23
CA TYR A 344 18.51 -27.94 3.35
C TYR A 344 19.31 -29.09 2.73
N GLU A 345 20.47 -28.79 2.14
CA GLU A 345 21.26 -29.79 1.42
C GLU A 345 22.00 -30.76 2.35
N ARG A 346 22.66 -30.24 3.39
CA ARG A 346 23.62 -31.00 4.19
C ARG A 346 23.06 -31.45 5.54
N MET A 347 22.24 -30.63 6.21
CA MET A 347 21.75 -30.95 7.55
C MET A 347 20.64 -32.02 7.53
N VAL A 348 19.79 -32.02 6.50
CA VAL A 348 18.74 -33.05 6.31
C VAL A 348 19.34 -34.45 6.17
N GLN A 349 20.56 -34.58 5.64
CA GLN A 349 21.25 -35.86 5.49
C GLN A 349 21.88 -36.36 6.80
N CYS A 350 22.21 -35.45 7.72
CA CYS A 350 22.94 -35.76 8.96
C CYS A 350 22.01 -36.13 10.14
N VAL A 351 20.72 -35.80 10.04
CA VAL A 351 19.76 -35.87 11.15
C VAL A 351 18.55 -36.74 10.76
N PRO A 352 17.97 -37.52 11.69
CA PRO A 352 16.76 -38.30 11.41
C PRO A 352 15.60 -37.42 10.91
N SER A 353 14.89 -37.89 9.87
CA SER A 353 13.73 -37.20 9.27
C SER A 353 12.58 -36.92 10.26
N SER A 354 12.53 -37.66 11.38
CA SER A 354 11.55 -37.48 12.46
C SER A 354 11.72 -36.18 13.26
N TRP A 355 12.83 -35.46 13.09
CA TRP A 355 13.11 -34.22 13.81
C TRP A 355 12.57 -32.99 13.09
N ARG A 356 12.38 -33.07 11.76
CA ARG A 356 11.99 -31.93 10.90
C ARG A 356 12.79 -30.68 11.24
N LEU A 357 14.11 -30.84 11.33
CA LEU A 357 15.00 -29.79 11.83
C LEU A 357 15.02 -28.59 10.88
N PHE A 358 14.96 -28.84 9.56
CA PHE A 358 14.85 -27.79 8.55
C PHE A 358 13.64 -26.88 8.79
N ASP A 359 12.44 -27.45 9.01
CA ASP A 359 11.22 -26.66 9.30
C ASP A 359 11.40 -25.73 10.51
N LYS A 360 12.12 -26.18 11.54
CA LYS A 360 12.42 -25.37 12.73
C LYS A 360 13.46 -24.28 12.47
N TYR A 361 14.48 -24.57 11.66
CA TYR A 361 15.44 -23.55 11.24
C TYR A 361 14.74 -22.46 10.44
N VAL A 362 13.88 -22.84 9.51
CA VAL A 362 13.02 -21.91 8.77
C VAL A 362 12.19 -21.06 9.73
N GLU A 363 11.56 -21.66 10.74
CA GLU A 363 10.80 -20.93 11.77
C GLU A 363 11.66 -19.92 12.54
N TYR A 364 12.86 -20.32 13.01
CA TYR A 364 13.74 -19.43 13.80
C TYR A 364 14.34 -18.29 12.97
N TYR A 365 14.80 -18.57 11.76
CA TYR A 365 15.31 -17.52 10.85
C TYR A 365 14.20 -16.55 10.45
N HIS A 366 12.99 -17.06 10.23
CA HIS A 366 11.82 -16.24 9.93
C HIS A 366 11.44 -15.34 11.10
N LEU A 367 11.49 -15.82 12.34
CA LEU A 367 11.29 -15.01 13.54
C LEU A 367 12.38 -13.94 13.72
N GLY A 368 13.64 -14.27 13.41
CA GLY A 368 14.75 -13.32 13.42
C GLY A 368 14.52 -12.18 12.43
N ILE A 369 14.21 -12.50 11.17
CA ILE A 369 13.88 -11.49 10.13
C ILE A 369 12.65 -10.69 10.52
N TYR A 370 11.60 -11.32 11.08
CA TYR A 370 10.43 -10.60 11.56
C TYR A 370 10.79 -9.56 12.61
N GLY A 371 11.66 -9.91 13.57
CA GLY A 371 12.20 -8.98 14.56
C GLY A 371 12.97 -7.82 13.94
N LEU A 372 13.86 -8.11 12.98
CA LEU A 372 14.62 -7.09 12.24
C LEU A 372 13.70 -6.08 11.54
N LEU A 373 12.75 -6.57 10.75
CA LEU A 373 11.86 -5.70 9.95
C LEU A 373 10.95 -4.88 10.86
N LYS A 374 10.53 -5.43 12.00
CA LYS A 374 9.71 -4.70 12.97
C LYS A 374 10.49 -3.56 13.61
N GLU A 375 11.75 -3.78 13.95
CA GLU A 375 12.60 -2.72 14.51
C GLU A 375 12.89 -1.64 13.47
N ALA A 376 13.19 -2.02 12.23
CA ALA A 376 13.37 -1.08 11.12
C ALA A 376 12.12 -0.22 10.88
N LEU A 377 10.92 -0.80 11.05
CA LEU A 377 9.66 -0.06 10.94
C LEU A 377 9.42 0.88 12.14
N ASN A 378 9.81 0.49 13.35
CA ASN A 378 9.68 1.30 14.56
C ASN A 378 10.54 2.57 14.52
N GLN A 379 11.60 2.60 13.70
CA GLN A 379 12.48 3.76 13.53
C GLN A 379 11.88 4.87 12.64
N GLU A 380 10.62 4.75 12.21
CA GLU A 380 9.94 5.68 11.28
C GLU A 380 10.81 5.95 10.02
N PRO A 381 11.01 4.91 9.17
CA PRO A 381 11.91 5.01 8.03
C PRO A 381 11.42 6.05 7.02
N ASP A 382 12.36 6.64 6.29
CA ASP A 382 12.04 7.53 5.18
C ASP A 382 11.38 6.77 4.02
N ALA A 383 10.79 7.50 3.06
CA ALA A 383 10.08 6.90 1.95
C ALA A 383 10.95 5.89 1.17
N ALA A 384 12.24 6.19 0.95
CA ALA A 384 13.14 5.29 0.22
C ALA A 384 13.35 3.97 0.98
N THR A 385 13.69 4.03 2.26
CA THR A 385 13.90 2.85 3.11
C THR A 385 12.62 2.02 3.24
N LEU A 386 11.46 2.66 3.37
CA LEU A 386 10.16 1.98 3.43
C LEU A 386 9.87 1.19 2.13
N LEU A 387 10.23 1.73 0.97
CA LEU A 387 10.09 1.02 -0.29
C LEU A 387 11.05 -0.17 -0.40
N GLU A 388 12.31 -0.01 0.03
CA GLU A 388 13.28 -1.10 0.07
C GLU A 388 12.81 -2.25 0.97
N LEU A 389 12.27 -1.92 2.15
CA LEU A 389 11.64 -2.87 3.07
C LEU A 389 10.53 -3.67 2.36
N LEU A 390 9.63 -2.98 1.67
CA LEU A 390 8.51 -3.61 0.95
C LEU A 390 8.97 -4.47 -0.23
N ARG A 391 10.04 -4.08 -0.93
CA ARG A 391 10.68 -4.89 -1.98
C ARG A 391 11.34 -6.13 -1.39
N TYR A 392 12.05 -6.00 -0.27
CA TYR A 392 12.70 -7.10 0.42
C TYR A 392 11.69 -8.15 0.89
N VAL A 393 10.54 -7.75 1.41
CA VAL A 393 9.48 -8.71 1.82
C VAL A 393 9.02 -9.57 0.65
N LYS A 394 8.86 -8.99 -0.55
CA LYS A 394 8.52 -9.77 -1.75
C LYS A 394 9.66 -10.72 -2.13
N TYR A 395 10.88 -10.20 -2.20
CA TYR A 395 12.07 -10.98 -2.51
C TYR A 395 12.25 -12.17 -1.56
N TYR A 396 12.07 -11.97 -0.26
CA TYR A 396 12.15 -13.03 0.75
C TYR A 396 11.15 -14.15 0.49
N TYR A 397 9.87 -13.84 0.24
CA TYR A 397 8.88 -14.87 -0.03
C TYR A 397 9.15 -15.62 -1.35
N GLU A 398 9.67 -14.95 -2.39
CA GLU A 398 10.08 -15.59 -3.64
C GLU A 398 11.25 -16.56 -3.41
N GLN A 399 12.27 -16.16 -2.64
CA GLN A 399 13.40 -17.04 -2.29
C GLN A 399 12.95 -18.22 -1.42
N MET A 400 12.03 -18.01 -0.48
CA MET A 400 11.49 -19.09 0.36
C MET A 400 10.66 -20.09 -0.45
N GLU A 401 9.96 -19.64 -1.49
CA GLU A 401 9.23 -20.52 -2.42
C GLU A 401 10.19 -21.38 -3.24
N LEU A 402 11.34 -20.84 -3.68
CA LEU A 402 12.39 -21.61 -4.34
C LEU A 402 12.97 -22.72 -3.46
N LEU A 403 13.05 -22.50 -2.14
CA LEU A 403 13.45 -23.50 -1.16
C LEU A 403 12.33 -24.52 -0.82
N GLY A 404 11.16 -24.41 -1.47
CA GLY A 404 10.03 -25.32 -1.31
C GLY A 404 9.16 -25.03 -0.07
N VAL A 405 9.35 -23.90 0.60
CA VAL A 405 8.57 -23.48 1.77
C VAL A 405 7.38 -22.64 1.32
N LYS A 406 6.16 -23.08 1.65
CA LYS A 406 4.94 -22.33 1.32
C LYS A 406 4.74 -21.16 2.26
N LYS A 407 4.29 -20.01 1.73
CA LYS A 407 3.96 -18.79 2.50
C LYS A 407 3.03 -19.05 3.69
N GLU A 408 2.10 -20.01 3.56
CA GLU A 408 1.14 -20.41 4.61
C GLU A 408 1.80 -21.04 5.85
N SER A 409 2.99 -21.61 5.70
CA SER A 409 3.74 -22.24 6.79
C SER A 409 4.59 -21.26 7.60
N LEU A 410 4.77 -20.03 7.10
CA LEU A 410 5.56 -18.98 7.74
C LEU A 410 4.66 -18.09 8.59
N GLN A 411 4.66 -18.30 9.91
CA GLN A 411 3.95 -17.45 10.87
C GLN A 411 4.93 -16.93 11.92
N PRO A 412 4.88 -15.64 12.30
CA PRO A 412 3.96 -14.58 11.85
C PRO A 412 4.28 -14.07 10.45
N LEU A 413 3.31 -13.65 9.65
CA LEU A 413 3.59 -13.03 8.34
C LEU A 413 4.49 -11.79 8.54
N LEU A 414 5.50 -11.63 7.68
CA LEU A 414 6.31 -10.41 7.65
C LEU A 414 5.39 -9.19 7.49
N LEU A 415 5.68 -8.11 8.24
CA LEU A 415 4.85 -6.90 8.34
C LEU A 415 3.39 -7.16 8.74
N ASP A 416 3.11 -8.26 9.45
CA ASP A 416 1.77 -8.67 9.89
C ASP A 416 0.72 -8.78 8.75
N GLY A 417 1.17 -8.92 7.50
CA GLY A 417 0.28 -8.89 6.33
C GLY A 417 -0.30 -7.50 6.00
N LYS A 418 0.22 -6.42 6.60
CA LYS A 418 -0.21 -5.03 6.40
C LYS A 418 0.59 -4.29 5.32
N GLU A 419 1.09 -4.99 4.32
CA GLU A 419 1.85 -4.39 3.20
C GLU A 419 1.09 -3.21 2.57
N GLN A 420 -0.23 -3.33 2.40
CA GLN A 420 -1.09 -2.28 1.83
C GLN A 420 -1.18 -1.03 2.72
N VAL A 421 -1.05 -1.16 4.04
CA VAL A 421 -1.03 0.00 4.95
C VAL A 421 0.28 0.74 4.78
N HIS A 422 1.40 0.02 4.71
CA HIS A 422 2.72 0.61 4.51
C HIS A 422 2.87 1.23 3.11
N TYR A 423 2.23 0.69 2.07
CA TYR A 423 2.14 1.37 0.77
C TYR A 423 1.37 2.70 0.86
N LYS A 424 0.32 2.79 1.70
CA LYS A 424 -0.39 4.05 1.93
C LYS A 424 0.44 5.05 2.74
N GLU A 425 1.17 4.58 3.76
CA GLU A 425 2.10 5.41 4.52
C GLU A 425 3.20 5.97 3.60
N TYR A 426 3.77 5.12 2.73
CA TYR A 426 4.70 5.53 1.69
C TYR A 426 4.11 6.63 0.79
N THR A 427 2.91 6.43 0.24
CA THR A 427 2.22 7.45 -0.57
C THR A 427 2.01 8.73 0.22
N THR A 428 1.61 8.63 1.48
CA THR A 428 1.36 9.78 2.36
C THR A 428 2.64 10.59 2.61
N LEU A 429 3.79 9.93 2.81
CA LEU A 429 5.08 10.61 2.97
C LEU A 429 5.48 11.40 1.72
N ILE A 430 5.29 10.82 0.53
CA ILE A 430 5.54 11.52 -0.74
C ILE A 430 4.62 12.73 -0.88
N ILE A 431 3.32 12.55 -0.63
CA ILE A 431 2.33 13.62 -0.71
C ILE A 431 2.64 14.77 0.26
N ASN A 432 3.05 14.45 1.50
CA ASN A 432 3.41 15.47 2.49
C ASN A 432 4.63 16.28 2.06
N LYS A 433 5.68 15.63 1.54
CA LYS A 433 6.85 16.33 0.98
C LYS A 433 6.49 17.19 -0.22
N LEU A 434 5.66 16.67 -1.13
CA LEU A 434 5.15 17.40 -2.29
C LEU A 434 4.40 18.68 -1.87
N ARG A 435 3.50 18.57 -0.87
CA ARG A 435 2.75 19.69 -0.30
C ARG A 435 3.65 20.72 0.35
N GLU A 436 4.66 20.28 1.10
CA GLU A 436 5.62 21.15 1.77
C GLU A 436 6.39 22.00 0.75
N TRP A 437 7.00 21.37 -0.24
CA TRP A 437 7.79 22.06 -1.27
C TRP A 437 6.92 23.00 -2.10
N MET A 438 5.73 22.53 -2.51
CA MET A 438 4.77 23.36 -3.25
C MET A 438 4.37 24.61 -2.46
N THR A 439 4.18 24.47 -1.15
CA THR A 439 3.83 25.59 -0.28
C THR A 439 4.98 26.57 -0.14
N GLN A 440 6.21 26.08 0.10
CA GLN A 440 7.41 26.91 0.22
C GLN A 440 7.69 27.71 -1.05
N ILE A 441 7.62 27.07 -2.22
CA ILE A 441 7.84 27.76 -3.50
C ILE A 441 6.74 28.79 -3.76
N SER A 442 5.47 28.39 -3.59
CA SER A 442 4.34 29.28 -3.88
C SER A 442 4.29 30.51 -2.96
N THR A 443 4.69 30.40 -1.70
CA THR A 443 4.75 31.56 -0.79
C THR A 443 5.87 32.50 -1.18
N GLY A 444 7.05 31.98 -1.54
CA GLY A 444 8.15 32.76 -2.06
C GLY A 444 7.77 33.56 -3.31
N GLU A 445 7.17 32.91 -4.31
CA GLU A 445 6.70 33.58 -5.54
C GLU A 445 5.65 34.65 -5.26
N SER A 446 4.69 34.36 -4.40
CA SER A 446 3.60 35.29 -4.07
C SER A 446 4.14 36.58 -3.42
N ILE A 447 5.13 36.45 -2.53
CA ILE A 447 5.79 37.59 -1.89
C ILE A 447 6.53 38.42 -2.92
N ASN A 448 7.29 37.79 -3.82
CA ASN A 448 8.00 38.50 -4.88
C ASN A 448 7.03 39.21 -5.84
N PHE A 449 5.93 38.57 -6.24
CA PHE A 449 4.92 39.19 -7.11
C PHE A 449 4.25 40.42 -6.47
N CYS A 450 3.99 40.38 -5.16
CA CYS A 450 3.37 41.50 -4.45
C CYS A 450 4.34 42.66 -4.19
N ASN A 451 5.57 42.36 -3.77
CA ASN A 451 6.55 43.40 -3.43
C ASN A 451 7.33 43.90 -4.65
N ARG A 452 7.38 43.09 -5.71
CA ARG A 452 8.09 43.34 -6.97
C ARG A 452 9.54 43.72 -6.79
N THR A 453 10.20 42.98 -5.90
CA THR A 453 11.60 43.21 -5.53
C THR A 453 12.58 42.72 -6.59
N ILE A 454 12.21 41.68 -7.35
CA ILE A 454 13.06 41.07 -8.38
C ILE A 454 12.26 40.99 -9.68
N PRO A 455 12.63 41.72 -10.74
CA PRO A 455 11.89 41.76 -11.99
C PRO A 455 11.75 40.34 -12.60
N PRO A 456 10.72 40.08 -13.42
CA PRO A 456 10.54 38.78 -14.06
C PRO A 456 11.72 38.43 -14.97
N GLU A 457 11.95 37.13 -15.16
CA GLU A 457 13.06 36.65 -16.00
C GLU A 457 12.70 36.77 -17.47
N ILE A 458 13.71 36.99 -18.32
CA ILE A 458 13.55 37.03 -19.78
C ILE A 458 14.29 35.83 -20.37
N ASN A 459 13.59 35.02 -21.16
CA ASN A 459 14.19 33.88 -21.83
C ASN A 459 14.93 34.30 -23.13
N ALA A 460 15.53 33.33 -23.84
CA ALA A 460 16.26 33.57 -25.09
C ALA A 460 15.38 34.16 -26.21
N ASP A 461 14.07 33.93 -26.15
CA ASP A 461 13.07 34.42 -27.11
C ASP A 461 12.45 35.77 -26.67
N ASN A 462 13.09 36.46 -25.72
CA ASN A 462 12.63 37.72 -25.13
C ASN A 462 11.30 37.65 -24.36
N VAL A 463 10.80 36.44 -24.06
CA VAL A 463 9.55 36.22 -23.33
C VAL A 463 9.78 36.38 -21.83
N LEU A 464 8.89 37.12 -21.16
CA LEU A 464 8.90 37.26 -19.69
C LEU A 464 8.33 36.01 -19.01
N LEU A 465 8.98 35.55 -17.94
CA LEU A 465 8.63 34.34 -17.19
C LEU A 465 8.70 34.57 -15.67
N MET A 466 7.92 33.77 -14.93
CA MET A 466 8.04 33.69 -13.49
C MET A 466 9.22 32.78 -13.11
N PRO A 467 10.01 33.11 -12.08
CA PRO A 467 11.26 32.42 -11.80
C PRO A 467 11.09 30.99 -11.23
N ALA A 468 10.06 30.70 -10.43
CA ALA A 468 9.98 29.42 -9.71
C ALA A 468 9.17 28.33 -10.44
N GLU A 469 8.83 28.54 -11.71
CA GLU A 469 8.02 27.58 -12.47
C GLU A 469 8.79 26.30 -12.80
N VAL A 470 10.06 26.46 -13.20
CA VAL A 470 10.96 25.35 -13.49
C VAL A 470 11.13 24.48 -12.25
N ASP A 471 11.34 25.11 -11.09
CA ASP A 471 11.51 24.44 -9.80
C ASP A 471 10.29 23.58 -9.44
N ILE A 472 9.07 24.08 -9.65
CA ILE A 472 7.83 23.34 -9.37
C ILE A 472 7.73 22.09 -10.24
N PHE A 473 7.95 22.21 -11.55
CA PHE A 473 7.80 21.07 -12.47
C PHE A 473 8.96 20.07 -12.37
N GLN A 474 10.16 20.53 -12.01
CA GLN A 474 11.28 19.67 -11.66
C GLN A 474 10.99 18.88 -10.37
N MET A 475 10.49 19.55 -9.33
CA MET A 475 10.07 18.93 -8.07
C MET A 475 8.97 17.88 -8.29
N ILE A 476 7.91 18.22 -9.03
CA ILE A 476 6.83 17.28 -9.36
C ILE A 476 7.38 16.07 -10.13
N SER A 477 8.25 16.32 -11.11
CA SER A 477 8.86 15.24 -11.91
C SER A 477 9.67 14.28 -11.04
N GLN A 478 10.45 14.80 -10.08
CA GLN A 478 11.23 14.00 -9.15
C GLN A 478 10.34 13.16 -8.21
N GLN A 479 9.28 13.73 -7.64
CA GLN A 479 8.36 12.96 -6.77
C GLN A 479 7.59 11.89 -7.54
N LEU A 480 7.24 12.16 -8.80
CA LEU A 480 6.60 11.18 -9.67
C LEU A 480 7.55 10.03 -10.05
N GLU A 481 8.85 10.29 -10.19
CA GLU A 481 9.86 9.24 -10.41
C GLU A 481 10.01 8.33 -9.19
N VAL A 482 10.08 8.90 -7.99
CA VAL A 482 10.09 8.14 -6.73
C VAL A 482 8.81 7.30 -6.59
N ALA A 483 7.66 7.84 -6.96
CA ALA A 483 6.41 7.09 -6.99
C ALA A 483 6.40 5.97 -8.06
N ALA A 484 7.04 6.20 -9.20
CA ALA A 484 7.16 5.21 -10.29
C ALA A 484 8.05 4.03 -9.89
N ASP A 485 9.12 4.28 -9.14
CA ASP A 485 10.01 3.24 -8.63
C ASP A 485 9.27 2.22 -7.75
N ALA A 486 8.16 2.58 -7.12
CA ALA A 486 7.37 1.63 -6.35
C ALA A 486 6.78 0.48 -7.20
N GLY A 487 6.75 0.63 -8.53
CA GLY A 487 6.26 -0.38 -9.48
C GLY A 487 4.76 -0.66 -9.37
N GLN A 488 4.04 0.09 -8.53
CA GLN A 488 2.59 -0.02 -8.36
C GLN A 488 1.90 1.17 -9.00
N GLY A 489 1.25 0.94 -10.14
CA GLY A 489 0.52 2.03 -10.82
C GLY A 489 -0.62 2.65 -10.00
N GLY A 490 -1.03 2.08 -8.86
CA GLY A 490 -2.01 2.69 -7.97
C GLY A 490 -1.42 3.89 -7.23
N ILE A 491 -0.17 3.75 -6.75
CA ILE A 491 0.57 4.82 -6.06
C ILE A 491 0.83 5.98 -7.02
N ILE A 492 1.21 5.67 -8.27
CA ILE A 492 1.42 6.69 -9.31
C ILE A 492 0.15 7.51 -9.54
N VAL A 493 -1.01 6.86 -9.67
CA VAL A 493 -2.29 7.56 -9.88
C VAL A 493 -2.64 8.44 -8.69
N GLU A 494 -2.42 7.96 -7.47
CA GLU A 494 -2.70 8.70 -6.23
C GLU A 494 -1.80 9.95 -6.10
N VAL A 495 -0.51 9.82 -6.35
CA VAL A 495 0.44 10.95 -6.34
C VAL A 495 0.13 11.94 -7.48
N ILE A 496 -0.25 11.46 -8.67
CA ILE A 496 -0.67 12.32 -9.79
C ILE A 496 -1.93 13.11 -9.44
N ASN A 497 -2.93 12.45 -8.86
CA ASN A 497 -4.15 13.12 -8.43
C ASN A 497 -3.83 14.25 -7.44
N GLU A 498 -2.94 13.97 -6.49
CA GLU A 498 -2.48 14.97 -5.54
C GLU A 498 -1.73 16.13 -6.22
N CYS A 499 -0.86 15.85 -7.19
CA CYS A 499 -0.21 16.89 -8.00
C CYS A 499 -1.25 17.78 -8.69
N CYS A 500 -2.27 17.18 -9.32
CA CYS A 500 -3.34 17.94 -9.98
C CYS A 500 -4.13 18.82 -9.01
N VAL A 501 -4.40 18.34 -7.79
CA VAL A 501 -5.04 19.14 -6.73
C VAL A 501 -4.16 20.35 -6.38
N LEU A 502 -2.87 20.14 -6.16
CA LEU A 502 -1.94 21.23 -5.81
C LEU A 502 -1.76 22.25 -6.95
N LEU A 503 -1.72 21.80 -8.21
CA LEU A 503 -1.67 22.71 -9.36
C LEU A 503 -2.93 23.58 -9.44
N LYS A 504 -4.11 23.00 -9.22
CA LYS A 504 -5.39 23.74 -9.17
C LYS A 504 -5.47 24.71 -7.98
N GLU A 505 -4.97 24.31 -6.81
CA GLU A 505 -4.87 25.20 -5.65
C GLU A 505 -3.95 26.39 -5.93
N ARG A 506 -2.81 26.17 -6.61
CA ARG A 506 -1.92 27.25 -7.06
C ARG A 506 -2.62 28.17 -8.06
N GLN A 507 -3.32 27.64 -9.05
CA GLN A 507 -4.10 28.43 -10.01
C GLN A 507 -5.12 29.33 -9.30
N ALA A 508 -5.90 28.79 -8.37
CA ALA A 508 -6.87 29.55 -7.58
C ALA A 508 -6.21 30.60 -6.67
N ARG A 509 -5.01 30.33 -6.15
CA ARG A 509 -4.21 31.29 -5.39
C ARG A 509 -3.75 32.45 -6.27
N TRP A 510 -3.20 32.16 -7.45
CA TRP A 510 -2.79 33.19 -8.41
C TRP A 510 -3.95 34.08 -8.85
N GLN A 511 -5.11 33.49 -9.14
CA GLN A 511 -6.32 34.23 -9.48
C GLN A 511 -6.68 35.26 -8.39
N LYS A 512 -6.61 34.86 -7.12
CA LYS A 512 -6.90 35.76 -5.98
C LYS A 512 -5.85 36.86 -5.83
N ILE A 513 -4.56 36.52 -5.93
CA ILE A 513 -3.45 37.47 -5.78
C ILE A 513 -3.49 38.50 -6.91
N MET A 514 -3.62 38.04 -8.16
CA MET A 514 -3.71 38.91 -9.34
C MET A 514 -4.87 39.90 -9.20
N LYS A 515 -6.09 39.41 -8.89
CA LYS A 515 -7.27 40.29 -8.72
C LYS A 515 -7.07 41.34 -7.62
N ARG A 516 -6.42 40.94 -6.52
CA ARG A 516 -6.08 41.85 -5.42
C ARG A 516 -5.11 42.94 -5.87
N GLU A 517 -4.01 42.59 -6.52
CA GLU A 517 -2.97 43.54 -6.95
C GLU A 517 -3.49 44.51 -8.02
N VAL A 518 -4.27 44.02 -8.99
CA VAL A 518 -4.89 44.85 -10.04
C VAL A 518 -5.87 45.85 -9.40
N THR A 519 -6.74 45.38 -8.51
CA THR A 519 -7.67 46.25 -7.77
C THR A 519 -6.92 47.30 -6.93
N ARG A 520 -5.80 46.91 -6.31
CA ARG A 520 -4.95 47.81 -5.50
C ARG A 520 -4.33 48.91 -6.37
N LEU A 521 -3.82 48.56 -7.55
CA LEU A 521 -3.27 49.51 -8.52
C LEU A 521 -4.33 50.50 -9.01
N LEU A 522 -5.49 50.01 -9.45
CA LEU A 522 -6.58 50.85 -9.97
C LEU A 522 -7.10 51.84 -8.90
N LYS A 523 -7.33 51.38 -7.66
CA LYS A 523 -7.73 52.25 -6.54
C LYS A 523 -6.68 53.30 -6.18
N SER A 524 -5.40 52.96 -6.27
CA SER A 524 -4.30 53.91 -6.08
C SER A 524 -4.32 54.99 -7.17
N GLY A 525 -4.54 54.61 -8.43
CA GLY A 525 -4.73 55.54 -9.54
C GLY A 525 -5.88 56.52 -9.32
N GLU A 526 -7.04 56.02 -8.86
CA GLU A 526 -8.22 56.85 -8.59
C GLU A 526 -7.98 57.87 -7.47
N ARG A 527 -7.32 57.45 -6.38
CA ARG A 527 -6.96 58.34 -5.27
C ARG A 527 -6.00 59.43 -5.70
N LYS A 528 -4.95 59.09 -6.47
CA LYS A 528 -3.99 60.05 -7.02
C LYS A 528 -4.64 61.07 -7.95
N LYS A 529 -5.68 60.67 -8.71
CA LYS A 529 -6.43 61.58 -9.58
C LYS A 529 -7.33 62.52 -8.78
N LYS A 530 -8.07 62.01 -7.80
CA LYS A 530 -8.92 62.80 -6.91
C LYS A 530 -8.13 63.84 -6.11
N ASN A 531 -6.95 63.49 -5.61
CA ASN A 531 -6.10 64.44 -4.89
C ASN A 531 -5.56 65.55 -5.83
N ARG A 532 -5.18 65.23 -7.08
CA ARG A 532 -4.77 66.24 -8.07
C ARG A 532 -5.91 67.20 -8.45
N ASP A 533 -7.13 66.69 -8.60
CA ASP A 533 -8.30 67.51 -8.89
C ASP A 533 -8.61 68.48 -7.72
N ILE A 534 -8.38 68.05 -6.46
CA ILE A 534 -8.54 68.86 -5.24
C ILE A 534 -7.41 69.90 -5.07
N GLU A 535 -6.17 69.59 -5.46
CA GLU A 535 -5.03 70.53 -5.43
C GLU A 535 -5.14 71.63 -6.51
N SER A 536 -5.86 71.38 -7.60
CA SER A 536 -6.05 72.35 -8.69
C SER A 536 -7.13 73.41 -8.43
N ASP A 537 -7.82 73.35 -7.28
CA ASP A 537 -8.86 74.30 -6.88
C ASP A 537 -8.25 75.46 -6.05
N PRO A 538 -8.20 76.70 -6.58
CA PRO A 538 -7.46 77.83 -5.98
C PRO A 538 -8.01 78.35 -4.63
N THR A 539 -9.10 77.78 -4.10
CA THR A 539 -9.69 78.14 -2.80
C THR A 539 -9.27 77.26 -1.63
N ASN A 540 -8.43 76.26 -1.86
CA ASN A 540 -8.13 75.24 -0.86
C ASN A 540 -6.75 75.48 -0.22
N ASP A 541 -6.74 76.10 0.97
CA ASP A 541 -5.51 76.40 1.74
C ASP A 541 -5.02 75.11 2.42
N GLY A 542 -3.89 74.60 1.94
CA GLY A 542 -3.49 73.20 2.09
C GLY A 542 -3.19 72.75 3.52
N TYR A 543 -3.62 71.54 3.84
CA TYR A 543 -2.95 70.58 4.73
C TYR A 543 -3.52 69.19 4.40
N TYR A 544 -2.77 68.35 3.69
CA TYR A 544 -3.16 66.96 3.44
C TYR A 544 -2.07 66.01 3.92
N ASN A 545 -2.50 65.01 4.70
CA ASN A 545 -1.65 63.94 5.19
C ASN A 545 -1.24 63.03 4.03
N ASN A 546 0.03 63.11 3.63
CA ASN A 546 0.64 62.20 2.64
C ASN A 546 0.97 60.81 3.22
N GLU A 547 0.63 60.54 4.47
CA GLU A 547 1.02 59.32 5.19
C GLU A 547 0.18 58.07 4.83
N ASP A 548 -0.97 58.23 4.16
CA ASP A 548 -1.90 57.13 3.81
C ASP A 548 -1.78 56.61 2.36
N LEU A 549 -0.80 57.09 1.59
CA LEU A 549 -0.50 56.52 0.28
C LEU A 549 0.36 55.26 0.47
N GLU A 550 -0.30 54.12 0.71
CA GLU A 550 0.35 52.82 0.54
C GLU A 550 1.01 52.79 -0.84
N ASP A 551 2.33 52.82 -0.86
CA ASP A 551 3.10 52.88 -2.10
C ASP A 551 2.91 51.54 -2.82
N VAL A 552 2.12 51.55 -3.90
CA VAL A 552 1.93 50.38 -4.73
C VAL A 552 3.18 50.25 -5.58
N PRO A 553 3.94 49.14 -5.50
CA PRO A 553 5.13 48.95 -6.31
C PRO A 553 4.81 49.16 -7.80
N ALA A 554 5.78 49.62 -8.60
CA ALA A 554 5.62 49.77 -10.05
C ALA A 554 5.77 48.42 -10.78
N GLY A 555 5.53 48.37 -12.09
CA GLY A 555 5.84 47.18 -12.91
C GLY A 555 4.82 46.03 -12.88
N LEU A 556 3.58 46.24 -12.44
CA LEU A 556 2.54 45.17 -12.48
C LEU A 556 2.33 44.59 -13.89
N PRO A 557 2.32 45.38 -14.98
CA PRO A 557 2.18 44.87 -16.35
C PRO A 557 3.15 43.73 -16.67
N ASP A 558 4.45 43.94 -16.43
CA ASP A 558 5.50 42.96 -16.71
C ASP A 558 5.25 41.63 -15.97
N TYR A 559 4.84 41.71 -14.70
CA TYR A 559 4.52 40.51 -13.91
C TYR A 559 3.24 39.83 -14.38
N LEU A 560 2.23 40.55 -14.86
CA LEU A 560 1.03 39.94 -15.42
C LEU A 560 1.34 39.21 -16.73
N ILE A 561 2.18 39.79 -17.58
CA ILE A 561 2.64 39.15 -18.82
C ILE A 561 3.47 37.91 -18.49
N ALA A 562 4.43 38.05 -17.58
CA ALA A 562 5.23 36.94 -17.09
C ALA A 562 4.35 35.80 -16.57
N LEU A 563 3.34 36.12 -15.76
CA LEU A 563 2.40 35.15 -15.21
C LEU A 563 1.51 34.53 -16.29
N ALA A 564 1.09 35.27 -17.31
CA ALA A 564 0.29 34.73 -18.42
C ALA A 564 1.09 33.74 -19.28
N ASN A 565 2.31 34.11 -19.68
CA ASN A 565 3.22 33.24 -20.44
C ASN A 565 3.49 31.93 -19.69
N SER A 566 3.82 32.10 -18.42
CA SER A 566 4.01 31.04 -17.44
C SER A 566 2.84 30.05 -17.41
N GLN A 567 1.58 30.50 -17.44
CA GLN A 567 0.43 29.58 -17.44
C GLN A 567 0.38 28.69 -18.70
N ILE A 568 0.67 29.23 -19.89
CA ILE A 568 0.69 28.45 -21.14
C ILE A 568 1.85 27.44 -21.15
N ILE A 569 3.01 27.84 -20.64
CA ILE A 569 4.18 26.96 -20.51
C ILE A 569 3.90 25.83 -19.50
N ASN A 570 3.29 26.16 -18.36
CA ASN A 570 2.88 25.18 -17.36
C ASN A 570 1.85 24.17 -17.91
N ALA A 571 0.93 24.61 -18.76
CA ALA A 571 0.01 23.72 -19.45
C ALA A 571 0.78 22.71 -20.33
N SER A 572 1.77 23.19 -21.08
CA SER A 572 2.64 22.34 -21.92
C SER A 572 3.47 21.35 -21.10
N HIS A 573 4.05 21.77 -19.97
CA HIS A 573 4.76 20.88 -19.05
C HIS A 573 3.83 19.81 -18.46
N THR A 574 2.59 20.18 -18.11
CA THR A 574 1.58 19.25 -17.60
C THR A 574 1.24 18.18 -18.65
N VAL A 575 1.11 18.56 -19.93
CA VAL A 575 0.94 17.61 -21.05
C VAL A 575 2.13 16.66 -21.16
N ALA A 576 3.36 17.18 -21.06
CA ALA A 576 4.57 16.37 -21.15
C ALA A 576 4.66 15.33 -20.02
N ILE A 577 4.36 15.74 -18.78
CA ILE A 577 4.31 14.83 -17.62
C ILE A 577 3.23 13.77 -17.80
N SER A 578 2.02 14.16 -18.22
CA SER A 578 0.90 13.24 -18.47
C SER A 578 1.28 12.15 -19.48
N LYS A 579 1.91 12.53 -20.60
CA LYS A 579 2.41 11.58 -21.61
C LYS A 579 3.46 10.63 -21.04
N ARG A 580 4.46 11.14 -20.34
CA ARG A 580 5.55 10.35 -19.75
C ARG A 580 5.03 9.32 -18.75
N MET A 581 4.21 9.76 -17.78
CA MET A 581 3.65 8.89 -16.76
C MET A 581 2.64 7.88 -17.32
N GLY A 582 1.91 8.28 -18.37
CA GLY A 582 0.99 7.39 -19.09
C GLY A 582 1.66 6.15 -19.68
N LEU A 583 2.95 6.21 -20.05
CA LEU A 583 3.68 5.07 -20.61
C LEU A 583 4.00 3.98 -19.57
N ILE A 584 4.10 4.35 -18.30
CA ILE A 584 4.51 3.46 -17.20
C ILE A 584 3.32 2.68 -16.63
N VAL A 585 2.08 3.14 -16.88
CA VAL A 585 0.85 2.53 -16.34
C VAL A 585 0.04 1.77 -17.39
N SER A 586 -0.93 0.97 -16.91
CA SER A 586 -1.89 0.27 -17.77
C SER A 586 -2.76 1.23 -18.58
N LYS A 587 -3.35 0.75 -19.69
CA LYS A 587 -4.22 1.56 -20.57
C LYS A 587 -5.38 2.23 -19.82
N THR A 588 -5.99 1.53 -18.87
CA THR A 588 -7.11 2.06 -18.07
C THR A 588 -6.65 3.23 -17.18
N ARG A 589 -5.55 3.05 -16.45
CA ARG A 589 -4.98 4.10 -15.58
C ARG A 589 -4.41 5.26 -16.37
N ARG A 590 -3.92 5.02 -17.60
CA ARG A 590 -3.49 6.07 -18.52
C ARG A 590 -4.62 7.04 -18.85
N GLN A 591 -5.82 6.52 -19.13
CA GLN A 591 -6.98 7.38 -19.41
C GLN A 591 -7.39 8.18 -18.18
N GLU A 592 -7.34 7.57 -17.00
CA GLU A 592 -7.60 8.24 -15.73
C GLU A 592 -6.63 9.40 -15.48
N ILE A 593 -5.32 9.17 -15.66
CA ILE A 593 -4.27 10.19 -15.58
C ILE A 593 -4.52 11.33 -16.57
N SER A 594 -4.82 11.00 -17.84
CA SER A 594 -5.11 12.01 -18.87
C SER A 594 -6.26 12.90 -18.43
N ASN A 595 -7.41 12.32 -18.07
CA ASN A 595 -8.59 13.08 -17.68
C ASN A 595 -8.33 14.01 -16.48
N MET A 596 -7.54 13.56 -15.49
CA MET A 596 -7.19 14.39 -14.33
C MET A 596 -6.29 15.57 -14.72
N MET A 597 -5.28 15.32 -15.55
CA MET A 597 -4.31 16.32 -16.00
C MET A 597 -4.93 17.31 -17.00
N ASP A 598 -5.83 16.85 -17.87
CA ASP A 598 -6.56 17.69 -18.84
C ASP A 598 -7.37 18.78 -18.12
N SER A 599 -7.96 18.46 -16.98
CA SER A 599 -8.65 19.44 -16.14
C SER A 599 -7.70 20.47 -15.50
N ALA A 600 -6.45 20.12 -15.19
CA ALA A 600 -5.45 21.08 -14.71
C ALA A 600 -4.93 21.97 -15.86
N ILE A 601 -4.76 21.40 -17.06
CA ILE A 601 -4.37 22.11 -18.30
C ILE A 601 -5.42 23.17 -18.66
N GLU A 602 -6.70 22.81 -18.63
CA GLU A 602 -7.80 23.76 -18.88
C GLU A 602 -7.79 24.91 -17.85
N GLY A 603 -7.49 24.60 -16.58
CA GLY A 603 -7.35 25.60 -15.52
C GLY A 603 -6.23 26.61 -15.80
N TYR A 604 -5.11 26.20 -16.38
CA TYR A 604 -4.03 27.11 -16.77
C TYR A 604 -4.43 28.04 -17.91
N ILE A 605 -5.08 27.51 -18.94
CA ILE A 605 -5.55 28.31 -20.09
C ILE A 605 -6.60 29.33 -19.63
N ASN A 606 -7.54 28.91 -18.78
CA ASN A 606 -8.56 29.82 -18.22
C ASN A 606 -7.91 30.92 -17.37
N LEU A 607 -6.92 30.59 -16.55
CA LEU A 607 -6.20 31.58 -15.76
C LEU A 607 -5.40 32.56 -16.65
N ALA A 608 -4.78 32.11 -17.73
CA ALA A 608 -4.11 32.98 -18.70
C ALA A 608 -5.08 34.02 -19.29
N ASN A 609 -6.28 33.58 -19.70
CA ASN A 609 -7.34 34.47 -20.18
C ASN A 609 -7.76 35.50 -19.12
N GLU A 610 -7.91 35.08 -17.85
CA GLU A 610 -8.25 36.00 -16.76
C GLU A 610 -7.12 37.01 -16.47
N ILE A 611 -5.86 36.60 -16.56
CA ILE A 611 -4.71 37.49 -16.37
C ILE A 611 -4.64 38.52 -17.49
N VAL A 612 -4.84 38.10 -18.75
CA VAL A 612 -4.91 39.00 -19.90
C VAL A 612 -6.05 40.01 -19.74
N ALA A 613 -7.25 39.55 -19.33
CA ALA A 613 -8.38 40.45 -19.07
C ALA A 613 -8.03 41.48 -17.98
N ALA A 614 -7.37 41.06 -16.90
CA ALA A 614 -6.96 41.96 -15.83
C ALA A 614 -5.83 42.94 -16.25
N TYR A 615 -4.94 42.51 -17.15
CA TYR A 615 -3.96 43.41 -17.78
C TYR A 615 -4.67 44.47 -18.64
N LEU A 616 -5.67 44.06 -19.44
CA LEU A 616 -6.49 44.99 -20.22
C LEU A 616 -7.24 45.98 -19.32
N GLU A 617 -7.73 45.59 -18.14
CA GLU A 617 -8.33 46.54 -17.20
C GLU A 617 -7.38 47.69 -16.82
N ILE A 618 -6.08 47.41 -16.69
CA ILE A 618 -5.05 48.43 -16.44
C ILE A 618 -4.88 49.32 -17.68
N VAL A 619 -4.71 48.74 -18.86
CA VAL A 619 -4.55 49.50 -20.12
C VAL A 619 -5.75 50.42 -20.37
N PHE A 620 -6.97 49.90 -20.19
CA PHE A 620 -8.19 50.67 -20.43
C PHE A 620 -8.50 51.72 -19.37
N TYR A 621 -7.88 51.64 -18.18
CA TYR A 621 -8.00 52.68 -17.16
C TYR A 621 -7.47 54.04 -17.67
N ASP A 622 -6.34 54.03 -18.36
CA ASP A 622 -5.73 55.23 -18.95
C ASP A 622 -6.53 55.77 -20.15
N LEU A 623 -7.32 54.90 -20.79
CA LEU A 623 -8.19 55.23 -21.93
C LEU A 623 -9.56 55.78 -21.53
N ILE A 624 -9.97 55.67 -20.25
CA ILE A 624 -11.27 56.17 -19.75
C ILE A 624 -11.58 57.60 -20.22
N PRO A 625 -10.65 58.59 -20.14
CA PRO A 625 -10.92 59.95 -20.58
C PRO A 625 -11.25 60.05 -22.07
N ALA A 626 -10.56 59.28 -22.93
CA ALA A 626 -10.82 59.29 -24.36
C ALA A 626 -12.17 58.65 -24.70
N TYR A 627 -12.52 57.53 -24.04
CA TYR A 627 -13.82 56.88 -24.19
C TYR A 627 -14.99 57.73 -23.68
N LYS A 628 -14.79 58.58 -22.65
CA LYS A 628 -15.81 59.53 -22.18
C LYS A 628 -16.16 60.62 -23.19
N GLU A 629 -15.28 60.90 -24.15
CA GLU A 629 -15.55 61.88 -25.21
C GLU A 629 -16.40 61.29 -26.34
N ILE A 630 -16.37 59.96 -26.56
CA ILE A 630 -17.07 59.29 -27.66
C ILE A 630 -18.59 59.53 -27.60
N PHE A 631 -19.19 59.77 -28.77
CA PHE A 631 -20.59 60.16 -28.97
C PHE A 631 -21.05 61.49 -28.35
N THR A 632 -20.15 62.26 -27.72
CA THR A 632 -20.43 63.63 -27.26
C THR A 632 -20.15 64.67 -28.35
N SER A 633 -20.44 65.94 -28.08
CA SER A 633 -20.12 67.04 -28.99
C SER A 633 -18.62 67.17 -29.31
N LYS A 634 -17.73 66.75 -28.40
CA LYS A 634 -16.27 66.78 -28.60
C LYS A 634 -15.80 65.70 -29.58
N TRP A 635 -16.45 64.55 -29.62
CA TRP A 635 -16.08 63.43 -30.51
C TRP A 635 -16.21 63.77 -31.99
N TYR A 636 -17.21 64.56 -32.39
CA TYR A 636 -17.34 65.05 -33.76
C TYR A 636 -16.18 65.94 -34.24
N LYS A 637 -15.32 66.41 -33.33
CA LYS A 637 -14.10 67.15 -33.67
C LYS A 637 -12.91 66.24 -34.03
N GLY A 638 -13.07 64.90 -33.93
CA GLY A 638 -12.29 63.92 -34.71
C GLY A 638 -11.03 63.31 -34.08
N ASN A 639 -10.69 63.62 -32.82
CA ASN A 639 -9.41 63.17 -32.24
C ASN A 639 -9.50 62.00 -31.24
N SER A 640 -10.70 61.60 -30.78
CA SER A 640 -10.82 60.61 -29.69
C SER A 640 -10.36 59.20 -30.11
N ALA A 641 -10.72 58.72 -31.31
CA ALA A 641 -10.29 57.41 -31.81
C ALA A 641 -8.77 57.33 -32.04
N THR A 642 -8.15 58.42 -32.52
CA THR A 642 -6.69 58.47 -32.71
C THR A 642 -5.94 58.42 -31.39
N LYS A 643 -6.40 59.15 -30.36
CA LYS A 643 -5.82 59.07 -29.00
C LYS A 643 -5.87 57.65 -28.43
N ILE A 644 -6.98 56.93 -28.66
CA ILE A 644 -7.13 55.54 -28.21
C ILE A 644 -6.10 54.66 -28.91
N ILE A 645 -6.01 54.76 -30.23
CA ILE A 645 -5.06 53.96 -31.03
C ILE A 645 -3.61 54.25 -30.66
N ASP A 646 -3.23 55.51 -30.49
CA ASP A 646 -1.86 55.88 -30.16
C ASP A 646 -1.47 55.33 -28.77
N THR A 647 -2.35 55.47 -27.77
CA THR A 647 -2.11 54.90 -26.43
C THR A 647 -2.02 53.38 -26.47
N LEU A 648 -2.92 52.70 -27.20
CA LEU A 648 -2.86 51.24 -27.36
C LEU A 648 -1.57 50.79 -28.06
N ARG A 649 -1.12 51.56 -29.07
CA ARG A 649 0.13 51.28 -29.78
C ARG A 649 1.32 51.36 -28.83
N ASP A 650 1.37 52.35 -27.95
CA ASP A 650 2.44 52.48 -26.96
C ASP A 650 2.48 51.23 -26.05
N PHE A 651 1.32 50.84 -25.48
CA PHE A 651 1.25 49.62 -24.64
C PHE A 651 1.64 48.34 -25.40
N MET A 652 1.24 48.20 -26.66
CA MET A 652 1.56 47.03 -27.47
C MET A 652 3.05 46.97 -27.80
N ASN A 653 3.65 48.10 -28.19
CA ASN A 653 5.08 48.18 -28.48
C ASN A 653 5.95 47.85 -27.26
N ASP A 654 5.50 48.21 -26.06
CA ASP A 654 6.26 47.99 -24.83
C ASP A 654 6.22 46.52 -24.35
N HIS A 655 5.21 45.74 -24.74
CA HIS A 655 4.91 44.47 -24.07
C HIS A 655 4.70 43.27 -25.00
N MET A 656 4.34 43.45 -26.27
CA MET A 656 4.04 42.32 -27.17
C MET A 656 5.24 41.43 -27.42
N ASP A 657 6.43 42.00 -27.56
CA ASP A 657 7.69 41.25 -27.76
C ASP A 657 8.08 40.39 -26.55
N HIS A 658 7.39 40.57 -25.43
CA HIS A 658 7.57 39.81 -24.20
C HIS A 658 6.50 38.74 -23.98
N MET A 659 5.53 38.60 -24.89
CA MET A 659 4.49 37.57 -24.84
C MET A 659 4.88 36.35 -25.69
N THR A 660 4.44 35.17 -25.27
CA THR A 660 4.43 33.98 -26.15
C THR A 660 3.41 34.17 -27.28
N ASP A 661 3.58 33.46 -28.39
CA ASP A 661 2.64 33.49 -29.52
C ASP A 661 1.19 33.23 -29.07
N ASP A 662 0.97 32.21 -28.23
CA ASP A 662 -0.35 31.88 -27.70
C ASP A 662 -0.95 33.01 -26.84
N VAL A 663 -0.15 33.59 -25.92
CA VAL A 663 -0.61 34.71 -25.08
C VAL A 663 -0.86 35.96 -25.93
N SER A 664 -0.04 36.22 -26.94
CA SER A 664 -0.21 37.34 -27.85
C SER A 664 -1.55 37.25 -28.60
N MET A 665 -1.93 36.05 -29.05
CA MET A 665 -3.21 35.81 -29.72
C MET A 665 -4.40 35.95 -28.76
N ILE A 666 -4.28 35.44 -27.53
CA ILE A 666 -5.29 35.62 -26.47
C ILE A 666 -5.46 37.12 -26.19
N PHE A 667 -4.35 37.85 -26.04
CA PHE A 667 -4.33 39.28 -25.79
C PHE A 667 -4.97 40.07 -26.93
N LEU A 668 -4.57 39.83 -28.18
CA LEU A 668 -5.11 40.53 -29.35
C LEU A 668 -6.62 40.33 -29.49
N ASN A 669 -7.09 39.08 -29.36
CA ASN A 669 -8.52 38.78 -29.46
C ASN A 669 -9.31 39.47 -28.34
N ALA A 670 -8.84 39.40 -27.10
CA ALA A 670 -9.46 40.09 -25.98
C ALA A 670 -9.42 41.62 -26.15
N LEU A 671 -8.34 42.17 -26.70
CA LEU A 671 -8.17 43.60 -26.94
C LEU A 671 -9.16 44.11 -28.00
N VAL A 672 -9.33 43.41 -29.12
CA VAL A 672 -10.31 43.77 -30.17
C VAL A 672 -11.72 43.79 -29.62
N GLU A 673 -12.09 42.77 -28.84
CA GLU A 673 -13.37 42.73 -28.13
C GLU A 673 -13.53 43.90 -27.16
N GLU A 674 -12.52 44.18 -26.34
CA GLU A 674 -12.60 45.20 -25.30
C GLU A 674 -12.65 46.63 -25.91
N VAL A 675 -11.88 46.91 -26.97
CA VAL A 675 -11.94 48.17 -27.71
C VAL A 675 -13.35 48.41 -28.24
N THR A 676 -13.93 47.38 -28.86
CA THR A 676 -15.28 47.43 -29.44
C THR A 676 -16.33 47.58 -28.35
N LEU A 677 -16.23 46.81 -27.26
CA LEU A 677 -17.16 46.85 -26.15
C LEU A 677 -17.17 48.19 -25.42
N LYS A 678 -15.98 48.77 -25.14
CA LYS A 678 -15.87 50.10 -24.52
C LYS A 678 -16.39 51.19 -25.43
N TYR A 679 -16.20 51.06 -26.74
CA TYR A 679 -16.81 51.96 -27.72
C TYR A 679 -18.34 51.88 -27.66
N MET A 680 -18.93 50.68 -27.62
CA MET A 680 -20.37 50.51 -27.45
C MET A 680 -20.84 51.09 -26.11
N CYS A 681 -20.12 50.85 -25.01
CA CYS A 681 -20.46 51.35 -23.67
C CYS A 681 -20.47 52.88 -23.59
N ALA A 682 -19.73 53.58 -24.45
CA ALA A 682 -19.73 55.03 -24.52
C ALA A 682 -21.12 55.63 -24.81
N LEU A 683 -22.08 54.85 -25.34
CA LEU A 683 -23.47 55.28 -25.50
C LEU A 683 -24.15 55.64 -24.17
N LYS A 684 -23.62 55.15 -23.03
CA LYS A 684 -24.13 55.47 -21.69
C LYS A 684 -23.50 56.72 -21.08
N ASN A 685 -22.55 57.38 -21.76
CA ASN A 685 -21.91 58.59 -21.25
C ASN A 685 -22.92 59.73 -21.10
N SER A 686 -22.64 60.67 -20.19
CA SER A 686 -23.44 61.89 -20.07
C SER A 686 -23.17 62.83 -21.25
N GLY A 687 -24.23 63.42 -21.82
CA GLY A 687 -24.13 64.35 -22.95
C GLY A 687 -23.96 63.70 -24.33
N VAL A 688 -24.31 62.41 -24.45
CA VAL A 688 -24.34 61.68 -25.73
C VAL A 688 -25.49 62.18 -26.60
N VAL A 689 -25.17 62.57 -27.84
CA VAL A 689 -26.16 62.97 -28.85
C VAL A 689 -25.69 62.50 -30.23
N LEU A 690 -26.47 61.61 -30.84
CA LEU A 690 -26.24 61.04 -32.16
C LEU A 690 -27.03 61.81 -33.22
N LYS A 691 -26.29 62.44 -34.13
CA LYS A 691 -26.82 63.17 -35.29
C LYS A 691 -26.75 62.26 -36.50
N THR A 692 -27.86 61.65 -36.92
CA THR A 692 -27.94 60.53 -37.89
C THR A 692 -26.85 60.53 -38.98
N LYS A 693 -26.76 61.58 -39.81
CA LYS A 693 -25.76 61.67 -40.89
C LYS A 693 -24.33 61.84 -40.38
N LYS A 694 -24.10 62.76 -39.43
CA LYS A 694 -22.76 63.06 -38.92
C LYS A 694 -22.20 61.89 -38.08
N SER A 695 -23.05 61.22 -37.31
CA SER A 695 -22.70 60.02 -36.55
C SER A 695 -22.30 58.88 -37.46
N PHE A 696 -23.05 58.66 -38.55
CA PHE A 696 -22.72 57.63 -39.54
C PHE A 696 -21.30 57.84 -40.12
N ASP A 697 -21.01 59.05 -40.60
CA ASP A 697 -19.71 59.37 -41.19
C ASP A 697 -18.57 59.24 -40.17
N GLN A 698 -18.79 59.70 -38.93
CA GLN A 698 -17.76 59.66 -37.89
C GLN A 698 -17.50 58.23 -37.39
N ILE A 699 -18.54 57.43 -37.14
CA ILE A 699 -18.40 56.02 -36.75
C ILE A 699 -17.67 55.25 -37.86
N ARG A 700 -18.01 55.47 -39.13
CA ARG A 700 -17.31 54.82 -40.24
C ARG A 700 -15.82 55.17 -40.27
N LYS A 701 -15.46 56.44 -40.03
CA LYS A 701 -14.05 56.87 -39.92
C LYS A 701 -13.33 56.20 -38.76
N ASP A 702 -13.98 56.08 -37.61
CA ASP A 702 -13.40 55.45 -36.44
C ASP A 702 -13.22 53.94 -36.64
N ILE A 703 -14.20 53.24 -37.25
CA ILE A 703 -14.09 51.82 -37.63
C ILE A 703 -12.91 51.60 -38.57
N MET A 704 -12.76 52.43 -39.62
CA MET A 704 -11.64 52.30 -40.56
C MET A 704 -10.30 52.44 -39.81
N LYS A 705 -10.17 53.42 -38.91
CA LYS A 705 -8.96 53.58 -38.10
C LYS A 705 -8.67 52.37 -37.20
N PHE A 706 -9.68 51.82 -36.53
CA PHE A 706 -9.51 50.63 -35.69
C PHE A 706 -9.19 49.39 -36.53
N TYR A 707 -9.83 49.22 -37.68
CA TYR A 707 -9.57 48.10 -38.59
C TYR A 707 -8.13 48.16 -39.14
N ASP A 708 -7.70 49.31 -39.66
CA ASP A 708 -6.33 49.53 -40.16
C ASP A 708 -5.26 49.33 -39.07
N PHE A 709 -5.63 49.52 -37.80
CA PHE A 709 -4.77 49.24 -36.66
C PHE A 709 -4.64 47.74 -36.39
N PHE A 710 -5.76 47.02 -36.30
CA PHE A 710 -5.76 45.60 -35.95
C PHE A 710 -5.35 44.67 -37.09
N GLU A 711 -5.70 44.97 -38.34
CA GLU A 711 -5.40 44.12 -39.51
C GLU A 711 -3.90 43.73 -39.59
N LYS A 712 -3.02 44.60 -39.11
CA LYS A 712 -1.56 44.39 -39.10
C LYS A 712 -1.08 43.25 -38.22
N PHE A 713 -1.89 42.83 -37.24
CA PHE A 713 -1.53 41.82 -36.25
C PHE A 713 -2.17 40.45 -36.52
N TYR A 714 -3.00 40.34 -37.55
CA TYR A 714 -3.71 39.12 -37.89
C TYR A 714 -3.33 38.63 -39.30
N SER A 715 -3.26 37.31 -39.46
CA SER A 715 -3.09 36.71 -40.80
C SER A 715 -4.40 36.60 -41.59
N ASP A 716 -5.53 36.52 -40.89
CA ASP A 716 -6.90 36.50 -41.43
C ASP A 716 -7.73 37.53 -40.66
N ASP A 717 -8.55 38.30 -41.37
CA ASP A 717 -9.37 39.37 -40.80
C ASP A 717 -10.71 38.87 -40.22
N LEU A 718 -10.99 37.57 -40.31
CA LEU A 718 -12.21 36.96 -39.78
C LEU A 718 -12.47 37.25 -38.29
N PRO A 719 -11.49 37.16 -37.36
CA PRO A 719 -11.72 37.48 -35.95
C PRO A 719 -12.16 38.94 -35.75
N ILE A 720 -11.54 39.87 -36.48
CA ILE A 720 -11.86 41.30 -36.44
C ILE A 720 -13.27 41.53 -37.00
N LYS A 721 -13.59 40.94 -38.17
CA LYS A 721 -14.91 41.07 -38.81
C LYS A 721 -16.04 40.56 -37.92
N ASN A 722 -15.84 39.43 -37.24
CA ASN A 722 -16.85 38.86 -36.35
C ASN A 722 -17.18 39.82 -35.20
N VAL A 723 -16.17 40.45 -34.59
CA VAL A 723 -16.37 41.45 -33.54
C VAL A 723 -16.96 42.74 -34.11
N PHE A 724 -16.44 43.22 -35.25
CA PHE A 724 -16.81 44.52 -35.83
C PHE A 724 -18.20 44.54 -36.46
N ARG A 725 -18.81 43.38 -36.72
CA ARG A 725 -20.21 43.29 -37.17
C ARG A 725 -21.19 44.03 -36.25
N ILE A 726 -20.87 44.20 -34.96
CA ILE A 726 -21.70 45.01 -34.04
C ILE A 726 -21.77 46.48 -34.47
N PHE A 727 -20.71 47.01 -35.08
CA PHE A 727 -20.71 48.38 -35.60
C PHE A 727 -21.67 48.53 -36.78
N GLU A 728 -21.79 47.52 -37.63
CA GLU A 728 -22.78 47.50 -38.72
C GLU A 728 -24.20 47.51 -38.14
N CYS A 729 -24.47 46.69 -37.12
CA CYS A 729 -25.74 46.72 -36.41
C CYS A 729 -26.02 48.10 -35.78
N LEU A 730 -25.00 48.73 -35.17
CA LEU A 730 -25.12 50.08 -34.61
C LEU A 730 -25.48 51.11 -35.69
N LEU A 731 -24.77 51.10 -36.82
CA LEU A 731 -24.99 52.01 -37.95
C LEU A 731 -26.39 51.82 -38.56
N ASP A 732 -26.82 50.58 -38.71
CA ASP A 732 -28.16 50.22 -39.19
C ASP A 732 -29.25 50.81 -38.28
N ILE A 733 -29.10 50.68 -36.96
CA ILE A 733 -30.07 51.20 -35.98
C ILE A 733 -30.08 52.73 -35.95
N ILE A 734 -28.92 53.38 -36.08
CA ILE A 734 -28.82 54.84 -36.08
C ILE A 734 -29.48 55.44 -37.33
N THR A 735 -29.31 54.82 -38.50
CA THR A 735 -29.76 55.37 -39.78
C THR A 735 -31.18 55.01 -40.16
N SER A 736 -31.74 53.93 -39.58
CA SER A 736 -33.08 53.46 -39.92
C SER A 736 -34.19 54.38 -39.40
N PRO A 737 -35.28 54.56 -40.17
CA PRO A 737 -36.47 55.26 -39.70
C PRO A 737 -37.21 54.46 -38.61
N ALA A 738 -38.09 55.13 -37.86
CA ALA A 738 -38.68 54.58 -36.64
C ALA A 738 -39.52 53.30 -36.87
N ASP A 739 -40.16 53.18 -38.02
CA ASP A 739 -40.97 52.04 -38.46
C ASP A 739 -40.16 50.77 -38.74
N GLN A 740 -38.85 50.89 -38.99
CA GLN A 740 -37.96 49.76 -39.30
C GLN A 740 -37.15 49.28 -38.09
N LEU A 741 -37.19 50.00 -36.96
CA LEU A 741 -36.35 49.73 -35.80
C LEU A 741 -36.59 48.36 -35.16
N ILE A 742 -37.82 47.85 -35.20
CA ILE A 742 -38.16 46.52 -34.65
C ILE A 742 -37.49 45.42 -35.48
N GLN A 743 -37.48 45.54 -36.80
CA GLN A 743 -36.79 44.58 -37.67
C GLN A 743 -35.28 44.65 -37.46
N LYS A 744 -34.71 45.85 -37.26
CA LYS A 744 -33.29 46.00 -36.95
C LYS A 744 -32.91 45.43 -35.59
N TYR A 745 -33.78 45.51 -34.59
CA TYR A 745 -33.60 44.82 -33.31
C TYR A 745 -33.54 43.29 -33.50
N ARG A 746 -34.41 42.71 -34.33
CA ARG A 746 -34.37 41.27 -34.64
C ARG A 746 -33.03 40.86 -35.26
N ASN A 747 -32.51 41.63 -36.22
CA ASN A 747 -31.19 41.39 -36.83
C ASN A 747 -30.04 41.51 -35.80
N LEU A 748 -30.12 42.45 -34.86
CA LEU A 748 -29.14 42.56 -33.77
C LEU A 748 -29.10 41.27 -32.93
N ILE A 749 -30.26 40.73 -32.54
CA ILE A 749 -30.34 39.51 -31.73
C ILE A 749 -29.96 38.25 -32.54
N GLU A 750 -30.21 38.23 -33.84
CA GLU A 750 -29.77 37.14 -34.72
C GLU A 750 -28.25 37.04 -34.80
N ASN A 751 -27.56 38.19 -34.81
CA ASN A 751 -26.09 38.25 -34.85
C ASN A 751 -25.44 38.21 -33.46
N PHE A 752 -26.09 38.80 -32.45
CA PHE A 752 -25.60 38.95 -31.07
C PHE A 752 -26.74 38.65 -30.09
N GLY A 753 -27.07 37.37 -29.94
CA GLY A 753 -28.21 36.92 -29.12
C GLY A 753 -28.11 37.24 -27.63
N ASP A 754 -26.91 37.53 -27.15
CA ASP A 754 -26.59 37.90 -25.77
C ASP A 754 -26.51 39.42 -25.53
N ALA A 755 -26.76 40.25 -26.56
CA ALA A 755 -26.79 41.69 -26.42
C ALA A 755 -27.96 42.14 -25.52
N PRO A 756 -27.70 42.89 -24.44
CA PRO A 756 -28.76 43.27 -23.51
C PRO A 756 -29.70 44.29 -24.13
N LEU A 757 -31.00 44.22 -23.81
CA LEU A 757 -32.01 45.18 -24.27
C LEU A 757 -31.65 46.64 -23.94
N SER A 758 -30.92 46.86 -22.84
CA SER A 758 -30.41 48.17 -22.44
C SER A 758 -29.46 48.81 -23.46
N PHE A 759 -28.75 48.02 -24.28
CA PHE A 759 -27.91 48.52 -25.37
C PHE A 759 -28.77 49.19 -26.44
N PHE A 760 -29.78 48.48 -26.95
CA PHE A 760 -30.71 49.02 -27.94
C PHE A 760 -31.43 50.28 -27.40
N GLU A 761 -31.89 50.25 -26.15
CA GLU A 761 -32.50 51.41 -25.49
C GLU A 761 -31.54 52.62 -25.42
N SER A 762 -30.25 52.39 -25.17
CA SER A 762 -29.24 53.45 -25.11
C SER A 762 -29.04 54.11 -26.48
N ILE A 763 -29.05 53.32 -27.57
CA ILE A 763 -28.95 53.85 -28.94
C ILE A 763 -30.16 54.75 -29.26
N LEU A 764 -31.37 54.30 -28.94
CA LEU A 764 -32.59 55.07 -29.22
C LEU A 764 -32.64 56.39 -28.44
N LYS A 765 -32.28 56.37 -27.15
CA LYS A 765 -32.22 57.59 -26.32
C LYS A 765 -31.16 58.57 -26.79
N ALA A 766 -30.09 58.08 -27.41
CA ALA A 766 -29.01 58.89 -27.92
C ALA A 766 -29.35 59.60 -29.23
N ARG A 767 -30.36 59.15 -29.99
CA ARG A 767 -30.75 59.74 -31.28
C ARG A 767 -31.43 61.11 -31.14
N GLU A 768 -30.97 62.10 -31.91
CA GLU A 768 -31.53 63.46 -31.92
C GLU A 768 -32.96 63.53 -32.48
N ASP A 769 -33.34 62.61 -33.37
CA ASP A 769 -34.64 62.57 -34.06
C ASP A 769 -35.73 61.79 -33.30
N MET A 770 -35.39 61.14 -32.18
CA MET A 770 -36.31 60.33 -31.39
C MET A 770 -36.70 61.05 -30.10
N ASP A 771 -38.00 61.13 -29.82
CA ASP A 771 -38.49 61.66 -28.55
C ASP A 771 -38.68 60.55 -27.50
N SER A 772 -38.82 60.93 -26.22
CA SER A 772 -38.98 59.94 -25.15
C SER A 772 -40.25 59.10 -25.30
N LYS A 773 -41.28 59.61 -26.00
CA LYS A 773 -42.57 58.91 -26.17
C LYS A 773 -42.47 57.81 -27.22
N THR A 774 -41.91 58.10 -28.40
CA THR A 774 -41.65 57.10 -29.45
C THR A 774 -40.69 56.02 -28.97
N THR A 775 -39.63 56.40 -28.27
CA THR A 775 -38.68 55.44 -27.67
C THR A 775 -39.39 54.48 -26.72
N LYS A 776 -40.24 54.97 -25.80
CA LYS A 776 -40.99 54.10 -24.88
C LYS A 776 -41.94 53.15 -25.62
N SER A 777 -42.66 53.64 -26.63
CA SER A 777 -43.58 52.84 -27.43
C SER A 777 -42.88 51.67 -28.13
N ILE A 778 -41.75 51.94 -28.79
CA ILE A 778 -40.96 50.90 -29.47
C ILE A 778 -40.40 49.89 -28.47
N MET A 779 -39.92 50.35 -27.31
CA MET A 779 -39.40 49.47 -26.27
C MET A 779 -40.48 48.58 -25.64
N GLU A 780 -41.71 49.07 -25.47
CA GLU A 780 -42.84 48.26 -25.02
C GLU A 780 -43.22 47.18 -26.04
N GLU A 781 -43.22 47.53 -27.33
CA GLU A 781 -43.49 46.58 -28.40
C GLU A 781 -42.41 45.48 -28.46
N ILE A 782 -41.13 45.84 -28.35
CA ILE A 782 -40.01 44.87 -28.28
C ILE A 782 -40.11 43.99 -27.02
N ARG A 783 -40.45 44.55 -25.86
CA ARG A 783 -40.67 43.76 -24.63
C ARG A 783 -41.81 42.76 -24.81
N SER A 784 -42.87 43.15 -25.53
CA SER A 784 -43.98 42.24 -25.84
C SER A 784 -43.58 41.11 -26.80
N ILE A 785 -42.65 41.38 -27.73
CA ILE A 785 -42.08 40.38 -28.62
C ILE A 785 -41.21 39.39 -27.83
N LEU A 786 -40.33 39.88 -26.95
CA LEU A 786 -39.48 39.05 -26.08
C LEU A 786 -40.28 38.16 -25.10
N LEU A 787 -41.48 38.60 -24.71
CA LEU A 787 -42.41 37.79 -23.90
C LEU A 787 -43.04 36.62 -24.69
N LYS A 788 -43.12 36.75 -26.02
CA LYS A 788 -43.75 35.75 -26.91
C LYS A 788 -42.75 34.85 -27.62
N GLU A 789 -41.52 35.32 -27.81
CA GLU A 789 -40.45 34.62 -28.51
C GLU A 789 -39.22 34.51 -27.59
N THR A 790 -38.80 33.29 -27.27
CA THR A 790 -37.53 33.07 -26.59
C THR A 790 -36.40 33.12 -27.63
N PRO A 791 -35.44 34.05 -27.52
CA PRO A 791 -34.33 34.10 -28.46
C PRO A 791 -33.50 32.81 -28.35
N ASN A 792 -33.20 32.19 -29.48
CA ASN A 792 -32.32 31.02 -29.55
C ASN A 792 -30.87 31.49 -29.43
N ILE A 793 -30.33 31.54 -28.21
CA ILE A 793 -28.95 31.98 -27.96
C ILE A 793 -28.02 30.82 -28.32
N GLN A 794 -27.49 30.82 -29.55
CA GLN A 794 -26.60 29.76 -30.04
C GLN A 794 -25.20 29.78 -29.39
N ALA A 795 -24.69 30.96 -29.00
CA ALA A 795 -23.44 31.14 -28.25
C ALA A 795 -23.39 32.53 -27.58
N CYS A 796 -22.79 32.64 -26.39
CA CYS A 796 -22.51 33.94 -25.77
C CYS A 796 -21.33 34.63 -26.48
N THR A 797 -21.46 35.93 -26.73
CA THR A 797 -20.42 36.78 -27.32
C THR A 797 -19.88 37.77 -26.27
N PHE A 798 -19.02 38.70 -26.69
CA PHE A 798 -18.53 39.78 -25.83
C PHE A 798 -19.63 40.75 -25.40
N MET A 799 -20.78 40.80 -26.10
CA MET A 799 -21.87 41.73 -25.80
C MET A 799 -22.60 41.44 -24.49
N SER A 800 -22.53 40.21 -23.97
CA SER A 800 -22.97 39.84 -22.62
C SER A 800 -22.32 40.67 -21.49
N ARG A 801 -21.18 41.30 -21.77
CA ARG A 801 -20.45 42.19 -20.85
C ARG A 801 -20.88 43.66 -20.95
N TYR A 802 -21.76 44.04 -21.89
CA TYR A 802 -22.16 45.42 -22.07
C TYR A 802 -22.78 46.04 -20.81
N GLY A 803 -22.19 47.13 -20.34
CA GLY A 803 -22.70 47.89 -19.20
C GLY A 803 -22.47 47.26 -17.82
N LYS A 804 -21.58 46.25 -17.71
CA LYS A 804 -21.15 45.64 -16.44
C LYS A 804 -19.88 46.27 -15.85
N PHE A 805 -19.57 47.51 -16.23
CA PHE A 805 -18.33 48.21 -15.86
C PHE A 805 -18.63 49.56 -15.24
#